data_AF-A0A9X7ZV70-F1
#
_entry.id   AF-A0A9X7ZV70-F1
#
_cell.length_a   1.000
_cell.length_b   1.000
_cell.length_c   1.000
_cell.angle_alpha   90.00
_cell.angle_beta   90.00
_cell.angle_gamma   90.00
#
_symmetry.space_group_name_H-M   'P 1'
#
loop_
_entity.id
_entity.type
_entity.pdbx_description
1 polymer ?
#
loop_
_entity_poly.entity_id
_entity_poly.type
_entity_poly.pdbx_seq_one_letter_code
_entity_poly.pdbx_strand_id
1 'polypeptide(L)'
;MDNKNLAIKIAPFIIAILLVLAVFAVRAETINLGGITNSSQKALYQDDSGMPYFTEIDSYYNYRLTENYLKNGQLGDTVVNGTSWDSLSTSPNGREVNYQPIIVILAALVYKFVNMFGSVSLTQVAFWLGPIIGSLAVLPAFYIVRRATGNTWGAIVAGVIAGAAPAYFSHTYGGFFDTDMFNVLLPLMIVVFLTESVYASKPLFKGLYAGIASLFLGLFALSWSGYTYMVLLTFGTLILFIPISYIMDKKDGKDLSNKKQWLKNNPATLPLVVFIILSIIILALTVGSSMFESITTVLGSATSLQSATAGTAYPNVYVSVGELQIPQVIDVANQSGGLFSLLYAVAALFLMGYVLRKKPVNKDKKDETEEKTETIEDKKPRNRRYTPKTKKAEEVMHHEDVFKPGRYELTSKEKYNNLFLYVLTLLWILGIAIMLTQGTRFIEQFAVPVALLSGLFVGIMVKYIDLKTENYSYVALIAAILVLLAVVSPLYADHLASSQAVGSTNDDMYNTLTWIKANTSQDTVLASWWDFGHLFTAVADRQVVFDGGSQNNMRAYWIGNALTSTDEAKSAGILRMLANSGEDASNTLDLYTNNTEKTVEILNAILPMDRTEANSALTGTYGLSQQEANSVLDLTHPAKVKPVNLILSSDMLSKAAWWSYFGSWDFKNQNSTHYSYYPSQSNIENINGREFTLGMDNGVIGVSSPTNETNGSTMTFAYVDQSKLNKSLNMSTLEDKQRMSKELSDGTGNTLLKPHKLIVVENNQLTEKIVNNNSNMSIMAIHQNDGSYFTVLFDSHLEESLFTKLYLKSGLNVTRFNMTHSEPGISVWDVSEYANTTANSTTNSSTNGTNVQTNTST
;
A
#
# COMPACT_ATOMS: atom_id res chain seq x y z
N MET A 1 -38.32 -9.17 32.99
CA MET A 1 -36.86 -9.03 32.81
C MET A 1 -36.49 -7.62 33.25
N ASP A 2 -35.58 -7.48 34.21
CA ASP A 2 -35.15 -6.18 34.72
C ASP A 2 -34.33 -5.43 33.65
N ASN A 3 -34.77 -4.22 33.26
CA ASN A 3 -34.16 -3.42 32.21
C ASN A 3 -32.65 -3.16 32.46
N LYS A 4 -32.23 -3.13 33.73
CA LYS A 4 -30.82 -2.95 34.12
C LYS A 4 -29.94 -4.15 33.73
N ASN A 5 -30.45 -5.37 33.91
CA ASN A 5 -29.74 -6.60 33.54
C ASN A 5 -29.68 -6.79 32.02
N LEU A 6 -30.70 -6.32 31.30
CA LEU A 6 -30.66 -6.29 29.83
C LEU A 6 -29.62 -5.29 29.33
N ALA A 7 -29.57 -4.09 29.89
CA ALA A 7 -28.59 -3.06 29.54
C ALA A 7 -27.14 -3.53 29.73
N ILE A 8 -26.83 -4.19 30.86
CA ILE A 8 -25.48 -4.73 31.13
C ILE A 8 -25.08 -5.80 30.11
N LYS A 9 -26.01 -6.65 29.67
CA LYS A 9 -25.74 -7.70 28.67
C LYS A 9 -25.54 -7.13 27.26
N ILE A 10 -26.25 -6.06 26.91
CA ILE A 10 -26.19 -5.45 25.57
C ILE A 10 -25.03 -4.43 25.46
N ALA A 11 -24.60 -3.82 26.56
CA ALA A 11 -23.58 -2.77 26.54
C ALA A 11 -22.30 -3.12 25.77
N PRO A 12 -21.68 -4.31 25.89
CA PRO A 12 -20.49 -4.65 25.10
C PRO A 12 -20.75 -4.65 23.59
N PHE A 13 -21.94 -5.05 23.16
CA PHE A 13 -22.32 -5.03 21.75
C PHE A 13 -22.48 -3.60 21.25
N ILE A 14 -23.14 -2.73 22.02
CA ILE A 14 -23.26 -1.29 21.68
C ILE A 14 -21.87 -0.65 21.60
N ILE A 15 -20.98 -0.93 22.55
CA ILE A 15 -19.61 -0.43 22.55
C ILE A 15 -18.89 -0.86 21.26
N ALA A 16 -18.96 -2.14 20.89
CA ALA A 16 -18.32 -2.63 19.67
C ALA A 16 -18.85 -1.92 18.41
N ILE A 17 -20.17 -1.69 18.31
CA ILE A 17 -20.75 -0.94 17.18
C ILE A 17 -20.31 0.52 17.17
N LEU A 18 -20.28 1.19 18.33
CA LEU A 18 -19.79 2.57 18.41
C LEU A 18 -18.31 2.68 18.01
N LEU A 19 -17.49 1.68 18.34
CA LEU A 19 -16.09 1.64 17.89
C LEU A 19 -15.98 1.46 16.38
N VAL A 20 -16.78 0.58 15.76
CA VAL A 20 -16.85 0.44 14.30
C VAL A 20 -17.19 1.79 13.65
N LEU A 21 -18.21 2.49 14.17
CA LEU A 21 -18.63 3.79 13.64
C LEU A 21 -17.55 4.88 13.83
N ALA A 22 -16.87 4.90 14.98
CA ALA A 22 -15.79 5.84 15.23
C ALA A 22 -14.61 5.61 14.27
N VAL A 23 -14.19 4.36 14.11
CA VAL A 23 -13.10 3.97 13.20
C VAL A 23 -13.46 4.23 11.73
N PHE A 24 -14.73 4.03 11.35
CA PHE A 24 -15.25 4.40 10.04
C PHE A 24 -15.22 5.92 9.81
N ALA A 25 -15.64 6.71 10.81
CA ALA A 25 -15.67 8.16 10.69
C ALA A 25 -14.27 8.76 10.42
N VAL A 26 -13.22 8.22 11.06
CA VAL A 26 -11.84 8.65 10.77
C VAL A 26 -11.45 8.33 9.32
N ARG A 27 -11.82 7.15 8.80
CA ARG A 27 -11.56 6.79 7.39
C ARG A 27 -12.35 7.63 6.39
N ALA A 28 -13.54 8.07 6.77
CA ALA A 28 -14.41 8.85 5.93
C ALA A 28 -13.91 10.30 5.73
N GLU A 29 -12.97 10.77 6.56
CA GLU A 29 -12.42 12.13 6.47
C GLU A 29 -11.78 12.45 5.11
N THR A 30 -11.35 11.42 4.37
CA THR A 30 -10.76 11.59 3.03
C THR A 30 -11.71 12.26 2.04
N ILE A 31 -13.04 12.13 2.22
CA ILE A 31 -14.01 12.82 1.36
C ILE A 31 -13.89 14.34 1.41
N ASN A 32 -13.36 14.87 2.52
CA ASN A 32 -13.22 16.31 2.71
C ASN A 32 -11.98 16.86 2.00
N LEU A 33 -11.05 16.03 1.52
CA LEU A 33 -9.77 16.47 0.92
C LEU A 33 -9.06 17.51 1.79
N GLY A 34 -8.91 17.22 3.09
CA GLY A 34 -8.39 18.17 4.08
C GLY A 34 -6.95 18.65 3.82
N GLY A 35 -6.17 17.89 3.06
CA GLY A 35 -4.80 18.22 2.67
C GLY A 35 -4.70 19.39 1.70
N ILE A 36 -5.81 19.77 1.05
CA ILE A 36 -5.86 20.88 0.11
C ILE A 36 -6.66 22.03 0.72
N THR A 37 -5.97 23.12 1.04
CA THR A 37 -6.57 24.31 1.66
C THR A 37 -7.26 25.23 0.66
N ASN A 38 -6.77 25.28 -0.58
CA ASN A 38 -7.32 26.11 -1.63
C ASN A 38 -8.52 25.42 -2.31
N SER A 39 -9.71 26.03 -2.25
CA SER A 39 -10.94 25.44 -2.82
C SER A 39 -10.87 25.21 -4.33
N SER A 40 -10.17 26.07 -5.08
CA SER A 40 -10.00 25.88 -6.53
C SER A 40 -9.07 24.70 -6.85
N GLN A 41 -8.02 24.48 -6.05
CA GLN A 41 -7.17 23.29 -6.20
C GLN A 41 -7.90 22.03 -5.76
N LYS A 42 -8.74 22.11 -4.73
CA LYS A 42 -9.54 20.97 -4.26
C LYS A 42 -10.48 20.46 -5.35
N ALA A 43 -11.08 21.36 -6.13
CA ALA A 43 -11.96 20.99 -7.22
C ALA A 43 -11.26 20.09 -8.26
N LEU A 44 -9.94 20.27 -8.49
CA LEU A 44 -9.17 19.45 -9.42
C LEU A 44 -9.04 17.98 -9.00
N TYR A 45 -9.35 17.64 -7.75
CA TYR A 45 -9.21 16.27 -7.23
C TYR A 45 -10.57 15.57 -7.06
N GLN A 46 -11.62 16.12 -7.64
CA GLN A 46 -12.98 15.59 -7.58
C GLN A 46 -13.53 15.41 -8.99
N ASP A 47 -14.27 14.32 -9.20
CA ASP A 47 -15.01 14.11 -10.44
C ASP A 47 -16.22 15.06 -10.55
N ASP A 48 -16.90 15.03 -11.70
CA ASP A 48 -18.12 15.82 -11.97
C ASP A 48 -19.26 15.62 -10.95
N SER A 49 -19.24 14.51 -10.20
CA SER A 49 -20.21 14.23 -9.13
C SER A 49 -19.82 14.78 -7.76
N GLY A 50 -18.62 15.37 -7.66
CA GLY A 50 -18.01 15.86 -6.42
C GLY A 50 -17.33 14.75 -5.61
N MET A 51 -17.17 13.55 -6.16
CA MET A 51 -16.47 12.45 -5.50
C MET A 51 -14.96 12.61 -5.71
N PRO A 52 -14.13 12.50 -4.65
CA PRO A 52 -12.69 12.50 -4.85
C PRO A 52 -12.21 11.33 -5.71
N TYR A 53 -11.18 11.57 -6.52
CA TYR A 53 -10.49 10.49 -7.23
C TYR A 53 -9.89 9.47 -6.26
N PHE A 54 -9.71 8.23 -6.73
CA PHE A 54 -9.06 7.19 -5.93
C PHE A 54 -7.66 7.64 -5.50
N THR A 55 -7.27 7.25 -4.29
CA THR A 55 -6.01 7.65 -3.66
C THR A 55 -4.85 6.75 -4.04
N GLU A 56 -5.13 5.59 -4.64
CA GLU A 56 -4.15 4.61 -5.10
C GLU A 56 -4.41 4.27 -6.59
N ILE A 57 -3.36 4.14 -7.39
CA ILE A 57 -3.48 3.89 -8.83
C ILE A 57 -3.99 2.47 -9.11
N ASP A 58 -3.63 1.49 -8.29
CA ASP A 58 -4.10 0.10 -8.43
C ASP A 58 -5.63 -0.02 -8.26
N SER A 59 -6.26 0.96 -7.61
CA SER A 59 -7.72 1.07 -7.52
C SER A 59 -8.40 1.08 -8.90
N TYR A 60 -7.77 1.69 -9.90
CA TYR A 60 -8.32 1.77 -11.25
C TYR A 60 -8.32 0.41 -11.97
N TYR A 61 -7.39 -0.49 -11.61
CA TYR A 61 -7.40 -1.86 -12.12
C TYR A 61 -8.62 -2.63 -11.57
N ASN A 62 -8.79 -2.63 -10.24
CA ASN A 62 -9.91 -3.28 -9.57
C ASN A 62 -11.26 -2.72 -10.04
N TYR A 63 -11.32 -1.40 -10.25
CA TYR A 63 -12.50 -0.71 -10.76
C TYR A 63 -12.84 -1.20 -12.17
N ARG A 64 -11.88 -1.19 -13.11
CA ARG A 64 -12.08 -1.65 -14.50
C ARG A 64 -12.46 -3.13 -14.57
N LEU A 65 -11.84 -3.99 -13.76
CA LEU A 65 -12.24 -5.41 -13.66
C LEU A 65 -13.69 -5.56 -13.17
N THR A 66 -14.12 -4.68 -12.26
CA THR A 66 -15.51 -4.66 -11.78
C THR A 66 -16.48 -4.21 -12.86
N GLU A 67 -16.13 -3.20 -13.65
CA GLU A 67 -16.92 -2.78 -14.81
C GLU A 67 -17.03 -3.89 -15.86
N ASN A 68 -15.93 -4.54 -16.20
CA ASN A 68 -15.90 -5.70 -17.10
C ASN A 68 -16.81 -6.83 -16.59
N TYR A 69 -16.74 -7.14 -15.29
CA TYR A 69 -17.56 -8.19 -14.69
C TYR A 69 -19.06 -7.83 -14.72
N LEU A 70 -19.41 -6.58 -14.44
CA LEU A 70 -20.79 -6.11 -14.50
C LEU A 70 -21.34 -6.12 -15.93
N LYS A 71 -20.52 -5.81 -16.93
CA LYS A 71 -20.90 -5.72 -18.35
C LYS A 71 -20.96 -7.09 -19.03
N ASN A 72 -19.95 -7.93 -18.80
CA ASN A 72 -19.66 -9.12 -19.60
C ASN A 72 -19.74 -10.44 -18.79
N GLY A 73 -19.80 -10.37 -17.45
CA GLY A 73 -19.78 -11.55 -16.58
C GLY A 73 -18.40 -12.19 -16.36
N GLN A 74 -17.33 -11.53 -16.82
CA GLN A 74 -15.94 -11.97 -16.73
C GLN A 74 -15.04 -10.81 -16.30
N LEU A 75 -13.86 -11.11 -15.73
CA LEU A 75 -12.97 -10.08 -15.18
C LEU A 75 -12.27 -9.25 -16.27
N GLY A 76 -11.78 -9.92 -17.31
CA GLY A 76 -11.06 -9.30 -18.43
C GLY A 76 -11.99 -8.69 -19.47
N ASP A 77 -11.46 -7.81 -20.29
CA ASP A 77 -12.20 -7.17 -21.37
C ASP A 77 -12.40 -8.10 -22.57
N THR A 78 -11.56 -9.13 -22.74
CA THR A 78 -11.65 -10.11 -23.83
C THR A 78 -11.45 -11.56 -23.39
N VAL A 79 -11.71 -12.51 -24.30
CA VAL A 79 -11.48 -13.94 -24.11
C VAL A 79 -10.53 -14.45 -25.18
N VAL A 80 -9.43 -15.07 -24.77
CA VAL A 80 -8.48 -15.73 -25.67
C VAL A 80 -8.40 -17.19 -25.28
N ASN A 81 -8.70 -18.09 -26.22
CA ASN A 81 -8.67 -19.55 -26.01
C ASN A 81 -9.49 -20.04 -24.79
N GLY A 82 -10.58 -19.33 -24.46
CA GLY A 82 -11.46 -19.69 -23.34
C GLY A 82 -11.01 -19.17 -21.97
N THR A 83 -9.89 -18.45 -21.87
CA THR A 83 -9.46 -17.76 -20.66
C THR A 83 -9.73 -16.25 -20.75
N SER A 84 -9.89 -15.60 -19.60
CA SER A 84 -10.20 -14.18 -19.48
C SER A 84 -8.92 -13.34 -19.59
N TRP A 85 -8.88 -12.35 -20.47
CA TRP A 85 -7.68 -11.55 -20.76
C TRP A 85 -7.92 -10.05 -20.59
N ASP A 86 -6.88 -9.36 -20.12
CA ASP A 86 -6.73 -7.91 -20.14
C ASP A 86 -5.94 -7.51 -21.39
N SER A 87 -6.66 -7.10 -22.45
CA SER A 87 -6.03 -6.78 -23.74
C SER A 87 -5.34 -5.42 -23.74
N LEU A 88 -5.70 -4.53 -22.81
CA LEU A 88 -5.13 -3.18 -22.72
C LEU A 88 -3.83 -3.15 -21.92
N SER A 89 -3.55 -4.16 -21.11
CA SER A 89 -2.25 -4.31 -20.46
C SER A 89 -1.17 -4.79 -21.44
N THR A 90 0.11 -4.59 -21.11
CA THR A 90 1.26 -5.33 -21.68
C THR A 90 1.22 -5.46 -23.23
N SER A 91 1.36 -4.35 -23.94
CA SER A 91 1.41 -4.34 -25.41
C SER A 91 2.50 -5.27 -25.95
N PRO A 92 2.28 -6.05 -27.02
CA PRO A 92 1.12 -6.03 -27.91
C PRO A 92 0.00 -7.01 -27.56
N ASN A 93 0.29 -8.02 -26.73
CA ASN A 93 -0.55 -9.23 -26.63
C ASN A 93 -1.61 -9.15 -25.52
N GLY A 94 -1.50 -8.24 -24.56
CA GLY A 94 -2.30 -8.33 -23.35
C GLY A 94 -1.73 -9.36 -22.38
N ARG A 95 -2.48 -9.62 -21.31
CA ARG A 95 -2.18 -10.67 -20.33
C ARG A 95 -3.43 -11.40 -19.87
N GLU A 96 -3.27 -12.65 -19.47
CA GLU A 96 -4.34 -13.38 -18.80
C GLU A 96 -4.66 -12.74 -17.44
N VAL A 97 -5.94 -12.61 -17.11
CA VAL A 97 -6.40 -12.10 -15.81
C VAL A 97 -6.39 -13.23 -14.79
N ASN A 98 -5.21 -13.51 -14.24
CA ASN A 98 -5.03 -14.40 -13.10
C ASN A 98 -5.02 -13.58 -11.79
N TYR A 99 -6.20 -13.15 -11.34
CA TYR A 99 -6.37 -12.24 -10.22
C TYR A 99 -7.45 -12.71 -9.23
N GLN A 100 -7.31 -12.37 -7.95
CA GLN A 100 -8.24 -12.74 -6.88
C GLN A 100 -9.62 -12.08 -7.08
N PRO A 101 -10.71 -12.85 -7.26
CA PRO A 101 -11.97 -12.28 -7.74
C PRO A 101 -12.84 -11.62 -6.66
N ILE A 102 -12.54 -11.78 -5.36
CA ILE A 102 -13.49 -11.41 -4.30
C ILE A 102 -13.75 -9.91 -4.24
N ILE A 103 -12.73 -9.06 -4.46
CA ILE A 103 -12.94 -7.61 -4.48
C ILE A 103 -13.95 -7.20 -5.56
N VAL A 104 -13.78 -7.75 -6.78
CA VAL A 104 -14.65 -7.49 -7.94
C VAL A 104 -16.07 -8.01 -7.70
N ILE A 105 -16.19 -9.26 -7.23
CA ILE A 105 -17.50 -9.87 -6.97
C ILE A 105 -18.23 -9.12 -5.85
N LEU A 106 -17.52 -8.77 -4.76
CA LEU A 106 -18.09 -8.03 -3.65
C LEU A 106 -18.56 -6.64 -4.09
N ALA A 107 -17.73 -5.89 -4.81
CA ALA A 107 -18.09 -4.58 -5.33
C ALA A 107 -19.31 -4.65 -6.25
N ALA A 108 -19.36 -5.61 -7.18
CA ALA A 108 -20.49 -5.83 -8.07
C ALA A 108 -21.78 -6.21 -7.32
N LEU A 109 -21.68 -7.07 -6.29
CA LEU A 109 -22.83 -7.45 -5.45
C LEU A 109 -23.35 -6.27 -4.64
N VAL A 110 -22.47 -5.50 -4.00
CA VAL A 110 -22.84 -4.30 -3.25
C VAL A 110 -23.46 -3.28 -4.19
N TYR A 111 -22.86 -3.03 -5.35
CA TYR A 111 -23.39 -2.12 -6.37
C TYR A 111 -24.80 -2.49 -6.81
N LYS A 112 -25.06 -3.76 -7.13
CA LYS A 112 -26.40 -4.24 -7.48
C LYS A 112 -27.38 -4.09 -6.32
N PHE A 113 -26.95 -4.42 -5.10
CA PHE A 113 -27.79 -4.37 -3.91
C PHE A 113 -28.20 -2.94 -3.53
N VAL A 114 -27.26 -1.99 -3.46
CA VAL A 114 -27.56 -0.60 -3.09
C VAL A 114 -28.42 0.08 -4.16
N ASN A 115 -28.23 -0.28 -5.44
CA ASN A 115 -29.05 0.23 -6.54
C ASN A 115 -30.48 -0.35 -6.58
N MET A 116 -30.83 -1.28 -5.69
CA MET A 116 -32.24 -1.63 -5.45
C MET A 116 -32.98 -0.55 -4.66
N PHE A 117 -32.27 0.33 -3.95
CA PHE A 117 -32.82 1.31 -3.01
C PHE A 117 -32.54 2.77 -3.40
N GLY A 118 -31.65 3.02 -4.37
CA GLY A 118 -31.29 4.35 -4.84
C GLY A 118 -30.44 4.31 -6.10
N SER A 119 -29.90 5.45 -6.52
CA SER A 119 -28.96 5.54 -7.64
C SER A 119 -27.58 5.88 -7.11
N VAL A 120 -26.70 4.89 -7.04
CA VAL A 120 -25.34 5.02 -6.51
C VAL A 120 -24.37 4.57 -7.59
N SER A 121 -23.37 5.40 -7.92
CA SER A 121 -22.38 5.07 -8.95
C SER A 121 -21.45 3.94 -8.49
N LEU A 122 -20.81 3.25 -9.45
CA LEU A 122 -19.81 2.25 -9.11
C LEU A 122 -18.61 2.88 -8.40
N THR A 123 -18.21 4.10 -8.79
CA THR A 123 -17.16 4.89 -8.13
C THR A 123 -17.46 5.07 -6.65
N GLN A 124 -18.69 5.44 -6.30
CA GLN A 124 -19.12 5.59 -4.89
C GLN A 124 -19.02 4.27 -4.12
N VAL A 125 -19.43 3.15 -4.74
CA VAL A 125 -19.33 1.83 -4.10
C VAL A 125 -17.86 1.46 -3.86
N ALA A 126 -17.01 1.61 -4.87
CA ALA A 126 -15.58 1.32 -4.78
C ALA A 126 -14.88 2.18 -3.72
N PHE A 127 -15.20 3.49 -3.70
CA PHE A 127 -14.63 4.46 -2.75
C PHE A 127 -14.93 4.09 -1.29
N TRP A 128 -16.16 3.62 -1.00
CA TRP A 128 -16.61 3.33 0.37
C TRP A 128 -16.38 1.89 0.83
N LEU A 129 -16.04 0.96 -0.08
CA LEU A 129 -15.92 -0.45 0.29
C LEU A 129 -14.77 -0.71 1.28
N GLY A 130 -13.60 -0.12 1.02
CA GLY A 130 -12.44 -0.19 1.93
C GLY A 130 -12.78 0.28 3.34
N PRO A 131 -13.34 1.49 3.53
CA PRO A 131 -13.74 1.99 4.84
C PRO A 131 -14.72 1.12 5.60
N ILE A 132 -15.71 0.57 4.91
CA ILE A 132 -16.72 -0.30 5.50
C ILE A 132 -16.07 -1.60 5.98
N ILE A 133 -15.35 -2.30 5.10
CA ILE A 133 -14.74 -3.60 5.42
C ILE A 133 -13.64 -3.44 6.47
N GLY A 134 -12.80 -2.41 6.35
CA GLY A 134 -11.73 -2.09 7.29
C GLY A 134 -12.23 -1.88 8.73
N SER A 135 -13.34 -1.17 8.87
CA SER A 135 -13.92 -0.87 10.18
C SER A 135 -14.56 -2.09 10.84
N LEU A 136 -14.99 -3.10 10.06
CA LEU A 136 -15.57 -4.34 10.61
C LEU A 136 -14.54 -5.21 11.35
N ALA A 137 -13.24 -5.03 11.10
CA ALA A 137 -12.17 -5.74 11.81
C ALA A 137 -12.19 -5.54 13.34
N VAL A 138 -12.78 -4.43 13.81
CA VAL A 138 -13.01 -4.13 15.23
C VAL A 138 -13.78 -5.25 15.92
N LEU A 139 -14.82 -5.80 15.26
CA LEU A 139 -15.75 -6.76 15.86
C LEU A 139 -15.09 -8.09 16.27
N PRO A 140 -14.39 -8.82 15.38
CA PRO A 140 -13.79 -10.09 15.75
C PRO A 140 -12.63 -9.91 16.75
N ALA A 141 -11.81 -8.86 16.64
CA ALA A 141 -10.74 -8.59 17.61
C ALA A 141 -11.30 -8.30 19.02
N PHE A 142 -12.33 -7.45 19.10
CA PHE A 142 -13.07 -7.18 20.33
C PHE A 142 -13.63 -8.47 20.92
N TYR A 143 -14.27 -9.31 20.09
CA TYR A 143 -14.85 -10.57 20.51
C TYR A 143 -13.81 -11.53 21.10
N ILE A 144 -12.69 -11.76 20.40
CA ILE A 144 -11.63 -12.69 20.84
C ILE A 144 -11.12 -12.31 22.24
N VAL A 145 -10.76 -11.04 22.44
CA VAL A 145 -10.18 -10.58 23.70
C VAL A 145 -11.23 -10.55 24.82
N ARG A 146 -12.46 -10.11 24.52
CA ARG A 146 -13.56 -10.13 25.50
C ARG A 146 -13.89 -11.56 25.94
N ARG A 147 -13.83 -12.51 25.00
CA ARG A 147 -14.08 -13.93 25.22
C ARG A 147 -12.98 -14.59 26.05
N ALA A 148 -11.73 -14.18 25.87
CA ALA A 148 -10.56 -14.71 26.59
C ALA A 148 -10.44 -14.17 28.01
N THR A 149 -10.67 -12.86 28.20
CA THR A 149 -10.40 -12.17 29.47
C THR A 149 -11.64 -11.94 30.32
N GLY A 150 -12.81 -11.85 29.69
CA GLY A 150 -14.04 -11.38 30.32
C GLY A 150 -14.10 -9.85 30.49
N ASN A 151 -13.09 -9.10 30.02
CA ASN A 151 -12.93 -7.69 30.27
C ASN A 151 -13.19 -6.83 29.02
N THR A 152 -14.02 -5.81 29.14
CA THR A 152 -14.39 -4.92 28.02
C THR A 152 -13.30 -3.91 27.68
N TRP A 153 -12.49 -3.46 28.63
CA TRP A 153 -11.39 -2.52 28.36
C TRP A 153 -10.31 -3.11 27.46
N GLY A 154 -9.91 -4.36 27.73
CA GLY A 154 -9.00 -5.09 26.85
C GLY A 154 -9.60 -5.31 25.44
N ALA A 155 -10.91 -5.57 25.37
CA ALA A 155 -11.61 -5.74 24.10
C ALA A 155 -11.65 -4.44 23.27
N ILE A 156 -11.85 -3.28 23.92
CA ILE A 156 -11.76 -1.96 23.27
C ILE A 156 -10.38 -1.76 22.65
N VAL A 157 -9.31 -2.04 23.39
CA VAL A 157 -7.93 -1.88 22.90
C VAL A 157 -7.67 -2.76 21.68
N ALA A 158 -8.04 -4.05 21.73
CA ALA A 158 -7.86 -4.94 20.59
C ALA A 158 -8.71 -4.51 19.37
N GLY A 159 -9.97 -4.13 19.60
CA GLY A 159 -10.85 -3.67 18.53
C GLY A 159 -10.33 -2.42 17.85
N VAL A 160 -9.93 -1.40 18.62
CA VAL A 160 -9.39 -0.15 18.07
C VAL A 160 -8.08 -0.41 17.33
N ILE A 161 -7.10 -1.10 17.92
CA ILE A 161 -5.83 -1.33 17.22
C ILE A 161 -6.04 -2.18 15.94
N ALA A 162 -6.91 -3.19 15.97
CA ALA A 162 -7.18 -3.98 14.76
C ALA A 162 -7.82 -3.15 13.64
N GLY A 163 -8.70 -2.20 13.99
CA GLY A 163 -9.35 -1.32 13.02
C GLY A 163 -8.56 -0.05 12.68
N ALA A 164 -7.60 0.36 13.49
CA ALA A 164 -6.91 1.66 13.42
C ALA A 164 -5.39 1.51 13.53
N ALA A 165 -4.84 0.37 13.14
CA ALA A 165 -3.40 0.24 12.97
C ALA A 165 -3.00 1.03 11.71
N PRO A 166 -2.06 2.00 11.77
CA PRO A 166 -1.81 2.88 10.64
C PRO A 166 -1.48 2.19 9.32
N ALA A 167 -0.73 1.07 9.35
CA ALA A 167 -0.45 0.29 8.13
C ALA A 167 -1.72 -0.27 7.47
N TYR A 168 -2.70 -0.71 8.26
CA TYR A 168 -3.97 -1.20 7.72
C TYR A 168 -4.91 -0.04 7.37
N PHE A 169 -4.89 1.01 8.17
CA PHE A 169 -5.73 2.19 7.97
C PHE A 169 -5.39 2.89 6.65
N SER A 170 -4.10 3.04 6.32
CA SER A 170 -3.65 3.66 5.07
C SER A 170 -4.09 2.90 3.82
N HIS A 171 -4.34 1.60 3.93
CA HIS A 171 -4.80 0.75 2.81
C HIS A 171 -6.31 0.51 2.85
N THR A 172 -7.06 1.23 3.68
CA THR A 172 -8.52 1.04 3.80
C THR A 172 -9.31 2.33 4.02
N TYR A 173 -8.70 3.52 3.96
CA TYR A 173 -9.44 4.78 4.01
C TYR A 173 -10.20 5.04 2.69
N GLY A 174 -11.07 6.06 2.67
CA GLY A 174 -11.93 6.31 1.51
C GLY A 174 -11.11 6.63 0.26
N GLY A 175 -11.33 5.87 -0.81
CA GLY A 175 -10.60 6.01 -2.07
C GLY A 175 -9.49 4.97 -2.29
N PHE A 176 -9.13 4.16 -1.29
CA PHE A 176 -8.20 3.03 -1.43
C PHE A 176 -8.97 1.74 -1.75
N PHE A 177 -9.20 1.47 -3.04
CA PHE A 177 -9.99 0.33 -3.52
C PHE A 177 -9.09 -0.83 -3.94
N ASP A 178 -8.52 -1.52 -2.95
CA ASP A 178 -7.66 -2.69 -3.17
C ASP A 178 -7.93 -3.85 -2.20
N THR A 179 -7.30 -5.00 -2.44
CA THR A 179 -7.49 -6.27 -1.74
C THR A 179 -7.11 -6.23 -0.27
N ASP A 180 -6.31 -5.25 0.15
CA ASP A 180 -5.83 -5.09 1.52
C ASP A 180 -6.95 -4.99 2.54
N MET A 181 -8.14 -4.51 2.14
CA MET A 181 -9.32 -4.50 3.01
C MET A 181 -9.63 -5.86 3.66
N PHE A 182 -9.23 -6.97 3.06
CA PHE A 182 -9.46 -8.33 3.59
C PHE A 182 -8.39 -8.85 4.55
N ASN A 183 -7.21 -8.23 4.59
CA ASN A 183 -6.01 -8.75 5.27
C ASN A 183 -6.07 -8.77 6.80
N VAL A 184 -7.02 -8.05 7.41
CA VAL A 184 -7.24 -8.09 8.87
C VAL A 184 -8.55 -8.79 9.21
N LEU A 185 -9.66 -8.40 8.56
CA LEU A 185 -10.98 -8.97 8.86
C LEU A 185 -11.01 -10.49 8.64
N LEU A 186 -10.56 -11.00 7.48
CA LEU A 186 -10.66 -12.43 7.19
C LEU A 186 -9.76 -13.29 8.10
N PRO A 187 -8.47 -12.93 8.34
CA PRO A 187 -7.65 -13.63 9.32
C PRO A 187 -8.26 -13.66 10.73
N LEU A 188 -8.83 -12.55 11.19
CA LEU A 188 -9.52 -12.51 12.48
C LEU A 188 -10.76 -13.42 12.50
N MET A 189 -11.53 -13.50 11.41
CA MET A 189 -12.67 -14.40 11.31
C MET A 189 -12.25 -15.88 11.34
N ILE A 190 -11.18 -16.25 10.64
CA ILE A 190 -10.58 -17.59 10.72
C ILE A 190 -10.25 -17.91 12.19
N VAL A 191 -9.61 -16.97 12.88
CA VAL A 191 -9.19 -17.15 14.29
C VAL A 191 -10.37 -17.21 15.25
N VAL A 192 -11.42 -16.39 15.06
CA VAL A 192 -12.66 -16.46 15.86
C VAL A 192 -13.23 -17.87 15.82
N PHE A 193 -13.48 -18.40 14.63
CA PHE A 193 -14.12 -19.69 14.48
C PHE A 193 -13.21 -20.84 14.88
N LEU A 194 -11.91 -20.76 14.60
CA LEU A 194 -10.96 -21.78 15.05
C LEU A 194 -10.85 -21.82 16.58
N THR A 195 -10.85 -20.65 17.23
CA THR A 195 -10.84 -20.55 18.70
C THR A 195 -12.12 -21.12 19.30
N GLU A 196 -13.29 -20.76 18.75
CA GLU A 196 -14.57 -21.31 19.22
C GLU A 196 -14.69 -22.83 18.97
N SER A 197 -14.06 -23.35 17.91
CA SER A 197 -13.95 -24.79 17.66
C SER A 197 -13.21 -25.52 18.80
N VAL A 198 -12.09 -24.97 19.27
CA VAL A 198 -11.33 -25.54 20.39
C VAL A 198 -12.10 -25.40 21.71
N TYR A 199 -12.84 -24.30 21.89
CA TYR A 199 -13.54 -23.98 23.13
C TYR A 199 -14.86 -24.74 23.29
N ALA A 200 -15.46 -25.15 22.18
CA ALA A 200 -16.72 -25.87 22.15
C ALA A 200 -16.61 -27.20 22.91
N SER A 201 -17.61 -27.49 23.76
CA SER A 201 -17.61 -28.73 24.54
C SER A 201 -18.22 -29.91 23.77
N LYS A 202 -19.19 -29.66 22.88
CA LYS A 202 -19.85 -30.71 22.09
C LYS A 202 -19.11 -30.97 20.77
N PRO A 203 -18.83 -32.22 20.38
CA PRO A 203 -18.15 -32.56 19.13
C PRO A 203 -18.76 -31.93 17.86
N LEU A 204 -20.10 -31.85 17.79
CA LEU A 204 -20.80 -31.21 16.68
C LEU A 204 -20.34 -29.76 16.48
N PHE A 205 -20.32 -28.96 17.54
CA PHE A 205 -19.92 -27.55 17.46
C PHE A 205 -18.43 -27.38 17.21
N LYS A 206 -17.58 -28.30 17.70
CA LYS A 206 -16.15 -28.32 17.32
C LYS A 206 -15.99 -28.47 15.81
N GLY A 207 -16.65 -29.46 15.23
CA GLY A 207 -16.62 -29.70 13.78
C GLY A 207 -17.23 -28.56 12.98
N LEU A 208 -18.38 -28.03 13.39
CA LEU A 208 -19.05 -26.91 12.71
C LEU A 208 -18.17 -25.66 12.65
N TYR A 209 -17.62 -25.22 13.78
CA TYR A 209 -16.77 -24.03 13.79
C TYR A 209 -15.44 -24.24 13.06
N ALA A 210 -14.86 -25.46 13.09
CA ALA A 210 -13.72 -25.79 12.25
C ALA A 210 -14.07 -25.70 10.75
N GLY A 211 -15.26 -26.18 10.36
CA GLY A 211 -15.76 -26.03 8.99
C GLY A 211 -15.93 -24.57 8.58
N ILE A 212 -16.54 -23.74 9.43
CA ILE A 212 -16.69 -22.30 9.15
C ILE A 212 -15.32 -21.61 9.04
N ALA A 213 -14.37 -21.93 9.92
CA ALA A 213 -13.01 -21.40 9.83
C ALA A 213 -12.34 -21.77 8.49
N SER A 214 -12.55 -23.01 7.99
CA SER A 214 -12.01 -23.44 6.70
C SER A 214 -12.66 -22.73 5.50
N LEU A 215 -13.94 -22.36 5.61
CA LEU A 215 -14.62 -21.53 4.60
C LEU A 215 -14.04 -20.12 4.55
N PHE A 216 -13.78 -19.49 5.70
CA PHE A 216 -13.11 -18.19 5.74
C PHE A 216 -11.67 -18.25 5.22
N LEU A 217 -10.96 -19.36 5.43
CA LEU A 217 -9.63 -19.57 4.85
C LEU A 217 -9.70 -19.66 3.32
N GLY A 218 -10.68 -20.39 2.78
CA GLY A 218 -10.93 -20.41 1.33
C GLY A 218 -11.33 -19.06 0.76
N LEU A 219 -12.19 -18.32 1.47
CA LEU A 219 -12.55 -16.94 1.10
C LEU A 219 -11.33 -16.03 1.09
N PHE A 220 -10.44 -16.15 2.10
CA PHE A 220 -9.20 -15.37 2.13
C PHE A 220 -8.27 -15.73 0.98
N ALA A 221 -8.16 -17.01 0.61
CA ALA A 221 -7.39 -17.46 -0.55
C ALA A 221 -7.91 -16.90 -1.88
N LEU A 222 -9.23 -16.70 -2.00
CA LEU A 222 -9.84 -16.05 -3.15
C LEU A 222 -9.76 -14.51 -3.09
N SER A 223 -9.38 -13.93 -1.95
CA SER A 223 -9.32 -12.48 -1.73
C SER A 223 -7.90 -11.94 -1.87
N TRP A 224 -6.90 -12.71 -1.44
CA TRP A 224 -5.50 -12.29 -1.45
C TRP A 224 -4.53 -13.46 -1.59
N SER A 225 -3.50 -13.30 -2.43
CA SER A 225 -2.53 -14.36 -2.76
C SER A 225 -1.67 -14.79 -1.56
N GLY A 226 -1.44 -13.91 -0.60
CA GLY A 226 -0.62 -14.20 0.58
C GLY A 226 -1.32 -15.05 1.66
N TYR A 227 -2.54 -15.56 1.42
CA TYR A 227 -3.31 -16.39 2.38
C TYR A 227 -2.53 -17.56 3.00
N THR A 228 -1.48 -18.02 2.32
CA THR A 228 -0.61 -19.12 2.73
C THR A 228 -0.04 -18.94 4.14
N TYR A 229 0.25 -17.72 4.59
CA TYR A 229 0.76 -17.52 5.96
C TYR A 229 -0.27 -17.95 7.01
N MET A 230 -1.58 -17.76 6.74
CA MET A 230 -2.65 -18.21 7.64
C MET A 230 -2.80 -19.73 7.64
N VAL A 231 -2.55 -20.40 6.51
CA VAL A 231 -2.49 -21.87 6.45
C VAL A 231 -1.39 -22.38 7.40
N LEU A 232 -0.17 -21.87 7.24
CA LEU A 232 0.99 -22.27 8.04
C LEU A 232 0.78 -21.95 9.53
N LEU A 233 0.27 -20.76 9.85
CA LEU A 233 0.00 -20.33 11.21
C LEU A 233 -1.03 -21.22 11.89
N THR A 234 -2.19 -21.43 11.27
CA THR A 234 -3.30 -22.17 11.89
C THR A 234 -3.00 -23.66 12.01
N PHE A 235 -2.39 -24.27 10.99
CA PHE A 235 -1.96 -25.68 11.04
C PHE A 235 -0.85 -25.85 12.07
N GLY A 236 0.17 -25.00 12.02
CA GLY A 236 1.27 -24.98 12.99
C GLY A 236 0.78 -24.83 14.43
N THR A 237 -0.18 -23.95 14.67
CA THR A 237 -0.80 -23.76 15.99
C THR A 237 -1.47 -25.04 16.49
N LEU A 238 -2.33 -25.67 15.68
CA LEU A 238 -3.05 -26.88 16.09
C LEU A 238 -2.09 -28.05 16.32
N ILE A 239 -1.06 -28.19 15.47
CA ILE A 239 -0.03 -29.23 15.58
C ILE A 239 0.81 -29.03 16.85
N LEU A 240 1.29 -27.81 17.11
CA LEU A 240 2.14 -27.49 18.27
C LEU A 240 1.37 -27.43 19.59
N PHE A 241 0.08 -27.09 19.54
CA PHE A 241 -0.77 -27.06 20.73
C PHE A 241 -0.90 -28.45 21.39
N ILE A 242 -0.97 -29.54 20.61
CA ILE A 242 -1.09 -30.91 21.15
C ILE A 242 0.11 -31.27 22.07
N PRO A 243 1.38 -31.28 21.62
CA PRO A 243 2.50 -31.62 22.50
C PRO A 243 2.67 -30.62 23.65
N ILE A 244 2.40 -29.33 23.45
CA ILE A 244 2.49 -28.33 24.53
C ILE A 244 1.43 -28.59 25.60
N SER A 245 0.20 -28.89 25.20
CA SER A 245 -0.88 -29.23 26.12
C SER A 245 -0.62 -30.54 26.88
N TYR A 246 0.04 -31.52 26.25
CA TYR A 246 0.51 -32.75 26.91
C TYR A 246 1.53 -32.45 28.02
N ILE A 247 2.52 -31.60 27.74
CA ILE A 247 3.53 -31.19 28.73
C ILE A 247 2.87 -30.44 29.89
N MET A 248 1.92 -29.56 29.59
CA MET A 248 1.16 -28.82 30.60
C MET A 248 0.35 -29.75 31.51
N ASP A 249 -0.36 -30.72 30.94
CA ASP A 249 -1.14 -31.71 31.70
C ASP A 249 -0.27 -32.58 32.60
N LYS A 250 0.91 -32.98 32.09
CA LYS A 250 1.90 -33.72 32.88
C LYS A 250 2.37 -32.90 34.09
N LYS A 251 2.64 -31.61 33.90
CA LYS A 251 3.08 -30.70 34.97
C LYS A 251 1.97 -30.41 35.98
N ASP A 252 0.73 -30.38 35.53
CA ASP A 252 -0.45 -30.21 36.38
C ASP A 252 -0.79 -31.48 37.18
N GLY A 253 -0.12 -32.61 36.88
CA GLY A 253 -0.27 -33.88 37.61
C GLY A 253 -1.45 -34.71 37.14
N LYS A 254 -1.94 -34.52 35.91
CA LYS A 254 -2.98 -35.37 35.33
C LYS A 254 -2.43 -36.75 35.01
N ASP A 255 -3.26 -37.78 35.15
CA ASP A 255 -2.91 -39.14 34.70
C ASP A 255 -2.89 -39.19 33.16
N LEU A 256 -1.73 -39.56 32.62
CA LEU A 256 -1.43 -39.67 31.18
C LEU A 256 -1.05 -41.10 30.76
N SER A 257 -1.38 -42.10 31.59
CA SER A 257 -1.09 -43.52 31.33
C SER A 257 -1.61 -43.99 29.97
N ASN A 258 -2.82 -43.55 29.56
CA ASN A 258 -3.41 -43.88 28.26
C ASN A 258 -3.32 -42.70 27.27
N LYS A 259 -2.19 -42.61 26.54
CA LYS A 259 -1.93 -41.56 25.54
C LYS A 259 -3.01 -41.46 24.46
N LYS A 260 -3.57 -42.59 24.01
CA LYS A 260 -4.59 -42.62 22.94
C LYS A 260 -5.90 -42.00 23.42
N GLN A 261 -6.31 -42.31 24.65
CA GLN A 261 -7.51 -41.74 25.25
C GLN A 261 -7.33 -40.25 25.57
N TRP A 262 -6.16 -39.86 26.07
CA TRP A 262 -5.82 -38.45 26.27
C TRP A 262 -5.91 -37.66 24.96
N LEU A 263 -5.32 -38.17 23.88
CA LEU A 263 -5.35 -37.52 22.58
C LEU A 263 -6.79 -37.38 22.07
N LYS A 264 -7.60 -38.45 22.15
CA LYS A 264 -9.02 -38.40 21.74
C LYS A 264 -9.82 -37.34 22.52
N ASN A 265 -9.48 -37.13 23.79
CA ASN A 265 -10.16 -36.19 24.67
C ASN A 265 -9.58 -34.77 24.62
N ASN A 266 -8.44 -34.56 23.94
CA ASN A 266 -7.81 -33.26 23.85
C ASN A 266 -8.74 -32.28 23.10
N PRO A 267 -8.88 -31.02 23.59
CA PRO A 267 -9.82 -30.08 23.00
C PRO A 267 -9.57 -29.81 21.52
N ALA A 268 -8.31 -29.86 21.06
CA ALA A 268 -7.90 -29.53 19.70
C ALA A 268 -7.87 -30.70 18.71
N THR A 269 -8.00 -31.96 19.14
CA THR A 269 -7.82 -33.11 18.22
C THR A 269 -8.88 -33.19 17.14
N LEU A 270 -10.16 -33.04 17.48
CA LEU A 270 -11.23 -33.00 16.47
C LEU A 270 -11.13 -31.74 15.58
N PRO A 271 -10.95 -30.51 16.14
CA PRO A 271 -10.67 -29.32 15.35
C PRO A 271 -9.52 -29.49 14.35
N LEU A 272 -8.37 -30.04 14.78
CA LEU A 272 -7.21 -30.30 13.93
C LEU A 272 -7.57 -31.14 12.71
N VAL A 273 -8.21 -32.30 12.93
CA VAL A 273 -8.54 -33.23 11.85
C VAL A 273 -9.54 -32.61 10.88
N VAL A 274 -10.63 -32.03 11.40
CA VAL A 274 -11.69 -31.44 10.57
C VAL A 274 -11.18 -30.23 9.79
N PHE A 275 -10.49 -29.31 10.47
CA PHE A 275 -10.00 -28.08 9.87
C PHE A 275 -8.98 -28.35 8.76
N ILE A 276 -7.99 -29.23 9.00
CA ILE A 276 -6.98 -29.55 7.98
C ILE A 276 -7.61 -30.21 6.75
N ILE A 277 -8.45 -31.23 6.95
CA ILE A 277 -9.08 -31.95 5.83
C ILE A 277 -9.94 -31.01 5.00
N LEU A 278 -10.82 -30.23 5.65
CA LEU A 278 -11.70 -29.30 4.93
C LEU A 278 -10.92 -28.17 4.27
N SER A 279 -9.88 -27.64 4.92
CA SER A 279 -9.04 -26.60 4.32
C SER A 279 -8.31 -27.10 3.08
N ILE A 280 -7.77 -28.32 3.09
CA ILE A 280 -7.13 -28.90 1.89
C ILE A 280 -8.15 -29.06 0.76
N ILE A 281 -9.36 -29.57 1.06
CA ILE A 281 -10.42 -29.73 0.06
C ILE A 281 -10.84 -28.37 -0.51
N ILE A 282 -11.10 -27.39 0.35
CA ILE A 282 -11.53 -26.05 -0.07
C ILE A 282 -10.43 -25.37 -0.90
N LEU A 283 -9.17 -25.41 -0.46
CA LEU A 283 -8.06 -24.82 -1.20
C LEU A 283 -7.85 -25.52 -2.55
N ALA A 284 -7.99 -26.84 -2.63
CA ALA A 284 -7.96 -27.56 -3.89
C ALA A 284 -9.07 -27.11 -4.86
N LEU A 285 -10.24 -26.75 -4.33
CA LEU A 285 -11.38 -26.24 -5.12
C LEU A 285 -11.23 -24.76 -5.50
N THR A 286 -10.61 -23.93 -4.66
CA THR A 286 -10.52 -22.48 -4.87
C THR A 286 -9.29 -22.07 -5.66
N VAL A 287 -8.12 -22.62 -5.34
CA VAL A 287 -6.83 -22.20 -5.92
C VAL A 287 -6.10 -23.36 -6.64
N GLY A 288 -6.63 -24.58 -6.58
CA GLY A 288 -6.08 -25.71 -7.33
C GLY A 288 -4.65 -26.08 -6.91
N SER A 289 -3.81 -26.47 -7.87
CA SER A 289 -2.42 -26.87 -7.64
C SER A 289 -1.52 -25.72 -7.17
N SER A 290 -1.90 -24.46 -7.41
CA SER A 290 -1.10 -23.29 -7.02
C SER A 290 -0.87 -23.17 -5.51
N MET A 291 -1.69 -23.85 -4.69
CA MET A 291 -1.47 -23.90 -3.23
C MET A 291 -0.12 -24.51 -2.85
N PHE A 292 0.39 -25.48 -3.63
CA PHE A 292 1.68 -26.11 -3.34
C PHE A 292 2.83 -25.15 -3.65
N GLU A 293 2.75 -24.46 -4.80
CA GLU A 293 3.72 -23.44 -5.21
C GLU A 293 3.77 -22.28 -4.22
N SER A 294 2.61 -21.85 -3.72
CA SER A 294 2.51 -20.76 -2.74
C SER A 294 3.17 -21.14 -1.41
N ILE A 295 2.98 -22.38 -0.93
CA ILE A 295 3.64 -22.89 0.28
C ILE A 295 5.16 -22.94 0.08
N THR A 296 5.64 -23.46 -1.06
CA THR A 296 7.08 -23.49 -1.34
C THR A 296 7.67 -22.09 -1.47
N THR A 297 6.91 -21.15 -2.03
CA THR A 297 7.33 -19.74 -2.18
C THR A 297 7.48 -19.08 -0.82
N VAL A 298 6.51 -19.22 0.09
CA VAL A 298 6.64 -18.65 1.44
C VAL A 298 7.84 -19.23 2.19
N LEU A 299 8.08 -20.55 2.07
CA LEU A 299 9.25 -21.18 2.69
C LEU A 299 10.60 -20.78 2.02
N GLY A 300 10.59 -20.49 0.72
CA GLY A 300 11.77 -20.09 -0.06
C GLY A 300 12.03 -18.59 -0.14
N SER A 301 11.03 -17.76 0.16
CA SER A 301 11.05 -16.29 0.02
C SER A 301 11.98 -15.54 0.98
N ALA A 302 12.71 -16.26 1.84
CA ALA A 302 13.72 -15.68 2.72
C ALA A 302 14.99 -15.20 1.97
N THR A 303 15.11 -15.40 0.64
CA THR A 303 16.38 -15.17 -0.08
C THR A 303 16.33 -14.38 -1.39
N SER A 304 15.16 -13.96 -1.92
CA SER A 304 15.08 -13.47 -3.32
C SER A 304 14.36 -12.14 -3.59
N LEU A 305 13.62 -11.55 -2.65
CA LEU A 305 12.89 -10.30 -2.94
C LEU A 305 13.81 -9.07 -3.00
N GLN A 306 14.94 -9.12 -2.30
CA GLN A 306 15.91 -8.03 -2.17
C GLN A 306 17.10 -8.12 -3.13
N SER A 307 17.16 -9.16 -3.98
CA SER A 307 18.26 -9.29 -4.92
C SER A 307 18.13 -8.28 -6.07
N ALA A 308 19.26 -7.70 -6.48
CA ALA A 308 19.31 -6.73 -7.59
C ALA A 308 18.83 -7.33 -8.92
N THR A 309 18.92 -8.65 -9.06
CA THR A 309 18.34 -9.43 -10.17
C THR A 309 17.41 -10.51 -9.61
N ALA A 310 16.31 -10.80 -10.31
CA ALA A 310 15.35 -11.83 -9.91
C ALA A 310 15.10 -12.80 -11.07
N GLY A 311 15.93 -13.85 -11.14
CA GLY A 311 15.75 -14.93 -12.13
C GLY A 311 16.10 -14.57 -13.58
N THR A 312 16.55 -13.35 -13.87
CA THR A 312 17.03 -12.91 -15.20
C THR A 312 18.27 -12.00 -15.05
N ALA A 313 18.94 -11.66 -16.16
CA ALA A 313 20.05 -10.70 -16.17
C ALA A 313 19.59 -9.22 -16.08
N TYR A 314 18.28 -8.98 -16.20
CA TYR A 314 17.68 -7.65 -16.05
C TYR A 314 17.48 -7.29 -14.57
N PRO A 315 17.46 -5.99 -14.24
CA PRO A 315 17.25 -5.53 -12.88
C PRO A 315 15.85 -5.89 -12.36
N ASN A 316 15.79 -6.27 -11.09
CA ASN A 316 14.57 -6.59 -10.37
C ASN A 316 13.79 -5.30 -10.04
N VAL A 317 12.60 -5.10 -10.63
CA VAL A 317 11.83 -3.86 -10.44
C VAL A 317 11.31 -3.71 -9.01
N TYR A 318 11.15 -4.82 -8.29
CA TYR A 318 10.70 -4.83 -6.91
C TYR A 318 11.61 -4.07 -5.94
N VAL A 319 12.88 -3.83 -6.28
CA VAL A 319 13.75 -2.97 -5.44
C VAL A 319 13.28 -1.51 -5.41
N SER A 320 12.52 -1.07 -6.42
CA SER A 320 11.96 0.28 -6.49
C SER A 320 10.65 0.47 -5.74
N VAL A 321 9.99 -0.63 -5.38
CA VAL A 321 8.70 -0.59 -4.67
C VAL A 321 8.98 -0.29 -3.21
N GLY A 322 8.53 0.88 -2.74
CA GLY A 322 8.79 1.36 -1.38
C GLY A 322 8.33 0.39 -0.29
N GLU A 323 7.25 -0.34 -0.54
CA GLU A 323 6.67 -1.32 0.39
C GLU A 323 7.54 -2.58 0.61
N LEU A 324 8.53 -2.80 -0.24
CA LEU A 324 9.44 -3.93 -0.14
C LEU A 324 10.71 -3.57 0.63
N GLN A 325 10.89 -2.34 1.10
CA GLN A 325 12.04 -1.95 1.92
C GLN A 325 11.95 -2.54 3.33
N ILE A 326 13.10 -2.87 3.94
CA ILE A 326 13.12 -3.41 5.31
C ILE A 326 12.79 -2.28 6.32
N PRO A 327 11.73 -2.42 7.14
CA PRO A 327 11.34 -1.38 8.08
C PRO A 327 12.30 -1.26 9.26
N GLN A 328 12.46 -0.05 9.79
CA GLN A 328 13.09 0.12 11.09
C GLN A 328 12.13 -0.31 12.21
N VAL A 329 12.68 -0.68 13.36
CA VAL A 329 11.86 -1.10 14.53
C VAL A 329 10.84 -0.03 14.94
N ILE A 330 11.22 1.24 14.80
CA ILE A 330 10.33 2.36 15.12
C ILE A 330 9.16 2.47 14.13
N ASP A 331 9.39 2.17 12.84
CA ASP A 331 8.36 2.15 11.81
C ASP A 331 7.35 1.04 12.10
N VAL A 332 7.85 -0.17 12.45
CA VAL A 332 7.02 -1.29 12.89
C VAL A 332 6.16 -0.89 14.09
N ALA A 333 6.75 -0.23 15.10
CA ALA A 333 6.02 0.21 16.28
C ALA A 333 4.92 1.23 15.94
N ASN A 334 5.24 2.26 15.15
CA ASN A 334 4.28 3.31 14.80
C ASN A 334 3.15 2.76 13.93
N GLN A 335 3.47 1.97 12.91
CA GLN A 335 2.51 1.50 11.93
C GLN A 335 1.65 0.30 12.39
N SER A 336 2.09 -0.46 13.40
CA SER A 336 1.32 -1.61 13.95
C SER A 336 0.34 -1.25 15.08
N GLY A 337 0.18 0.04 15.41
CA GLY A 337 -0.71 0.51 16.47
C GLY A 337 -0.06 1.42 17.52
N GLY A 338 1.19 1.86 17.29
CA GLY A 338 1.93 2.75 18.19
C GLY A 338 2.83 2.02 19.20
N LEU A 339 3.79 2.76 19.76
CA LEU A 339 4.80 2.24 20.69
C LEU A 339 4.20 1.49 21.89
N PHE A 340 3.16 2.04 22.54
CA PHE A 340 2.54 1.40 23.70
C PHE A 340 1.85 0.08 23.36
N SER A 341 1.20 0.00 22.19
CA SER A 341 0.60 -1.24 21.70
C SER A 341 1.67 -2.32 21.53
N LEU A 342 2.81 -2.00 20.91
CA LEU A 342 3.91 -2.97 20.80
C LEU A 342 4.47 -3.39 22.16
N LEU A 343 4.66 -2.45 23.09
CA LEU A 343 5.10 -2.75 24.45
C LEU A 343 4.10 -3.64 25.20
N TYR A 344 2.81 -3.37 25.05
CA TYR A 344 1.74 -4.18 25.65
C TYR A 344 1.70 -5.57 25.05
N ALA A 345 1.91 -5.69 23.73
CA ALA A 345 1.95 -6.98 23.06
C ALA A 345 3.10 -7.86 23.59
N VAL A 346 4.30 -7.29 23.74
CA VAL A 346 5.46 -7.98 24.33
C VAL A 346 5.17 -8.34 25.79
N ALA A 347 4.64 -7.40 26.59
CA ALA A 347 4.28 -7.65 27.98
C ALA A 347 3.20 -8.74 28.12
N ALA A 348 2.26 -8.82 27.18
CA ALA A 348 1.22 -9.84 27.14
C ALA A 348 1.81 -11.25 27.04
N LEU A 349 2.83 -11.46 26.20
CA LEU A 349 3.48 -12.76 26.05
C LEU A 349 4.08 -13.24 27.39
N PHE A 350 4.79 -12.37 28.09
CA PHE A 350 5.33 -12.69 29.42
C PHE A 350 4.22 -12.91 30.46
N LEU A 351 3.20 -12.06 30.46
CA LEU A 351 2.08 -12.13 31.40
C LEU A 351 1.26 -13.41 31.21
N MET A 352 0.92 -13.77 29.98
CA MET A 352 0.22 -15.02 29.65
C MET A 352 1.07 -16.22 30.02
N GLY A 353 2.36 -16.22 29.69
CA GLY A 353 3.29 -17.28 30.10
C GLY A 353 3.38 -17.44 31.62
N TYR A 354 3.38 -16.35 32.37
CA TYR A 354 3.35 -16.36 33.84
C TYR A 354 2.03 -16.92 34.38
N VAL A 355 0.89 -16.47 33.85
CA VAL A 355 -0.45 -16.92 34.25
C VAL A 355 -0.63 -18.41 33.97
N LEU A 356 -0.23 -18.90 32.80
CA LEU A 356 -0.36 -20.30 32.39
C LEU A 356 0.54 -21.27 33.18
N ARG A 357 1.61 -20.77 33.84
CA ARG A 357 2.46 -21.58 34.72
C ARG A 357 1.78 -22.00 36.02
N LYS A 358 0.73 -21.31 36.46
CA LYS A 358 0.02 -21.61 37.71
C LYS A 358 -0.84 -22.87 37.54
N LYS A 359 -1.01 -23.63 38.62
CA LYS A 359 -1.92 -24.79 38.63
C LYS A 359 -3.38 -24.31 38.50
N PRO A 360 -4.23 -25.03 37.74
CA PRO A 360 -5.63 -24.67 37.63
C PRO A 360 -6.38 -24.97 38.94
N VAL A 361 -7.48 -24.28 39.17
CA VAL A 361 -8.40 -24.54 40.29
C VAL A 361 -9.41 -25.61 39.87
N ASN A 362 -9.58 -26.63 40.72
CA ASN A 362 -10.65 -27.63 40.56
C ASN A 362 -11.92 -27.12 41.28
N LYS A 363 -12.88 -26.59 40.51
CA LYS A 363 -14.22 -26.28 41.03
C LYS A 363 -15.16 -27.49 41.06
N ASP A 364 -14.83 -28.59 40.38
CA ASP A 364 -15.71 -29.76 40.19
C ASP A 364 -15.92 -30.65 41.43
N LYS A 365 -15.55 -30.22 42.65
CA LYS A 365 -15.70 -31.02 43.88
C LYS A 365 -16.59 -30.42 44.97
N LYS A 366 -17.14 -29.21 44.80
CA LYS A 366 -17.95 -28.58 45.86
C LYS A 366 -19.46 -28.66 45.67
N ASP A 367 -19.97 -28.73 44.44
CA ASP A 367 -21.42 -28.69 44.20
C ASP A 367 -22.12 -30.06 44.30
N GLU A 368 -21.38 -31.18 44.37
CA GLU A 368 -21.99 -32.53 44.50
C GLU A 368 -22.21 -32.98 45.96
N THR A 369 -21.71 -32.25 46.96
CA THR A 369 -21.76 -32.72 48.37
C THR A 369 -22.96 -32.21 49.16
N GLU A 370 -23.67 -31.18 48.68
CA GLU A 370 -24.83 -30.60 49.39
C GLU A 370 -26.19 -31.15 48.90
N GLU A 371 -26.24 -31.93 47.82
CA GLU A 371 -27.51 -32.46 47.28
C GLU A 371 -27.91 -33.85 47.82
N LYS A 372 -27.20 -34.37 48.83
CA LYS A 372 -27.50 -35.69 49.44
C LYS A 372 -27.53 -35.67 50.97
N THR A 373 -28.28 -34.77 51.59
CA THR A 373 -28.87 -35.07 52.91
C THR A 373 -30.03 -34.13 53.20
N GLU A 374 -31.24 -34.50 52.78
CA GLU A 374 -32.46 -34.13 53.50
C GLU A 374 -33.60 -35.07 53.09
N THR A 375 -33.70 -36.18 53.82
CA THR A 375 -34.90 -37.02 53.86
C THR A 375 -36.02 -36.24 54.53
N ILE A 376 -37.12 -36.10 53.81
CA ILE A 376 -38.37 -35.47 54.24
C ILE A 376 -38.98 -36.28 55.39
N GLU A 377 -39.05 -35.70 56.59
CA GLU A 377 -40.02 -36.09 57.63
C GLU A 377 -41.11 -35.03 57.75
N ASP A 378 -42.35 -35.47 57.51
CA ASP A 378 -43.59 -34.73 57.66
C ASP A 378 -43.84 -34.25 59.10
N LYS A 379 -44.17 -32.95 59.29
CA LYS A 379 -45.02 -32.49 60.40
C LYS A 379 -45.74 -31.16 60.11
N LYS A 380 -47.06 -31.19 60.37
CA LYS A 380 -48.12 -30.19 60.15
C LYS A 380 -47.92 -28.80 60.82
N PRO A 381 -48.64 -27.75 60.35
CA PRO A 381 -48.33 -26.36 60.64
C PRO A 381 -48.98 -25.84 61.93
N ARG A 382 -48.32 -24.91 62.62
CA ARG A 382 -48.92 -24.10 63.69
C ARG A 382 -48.65 -22.61 63.49
N ASN A 383 -49.75 -21.89 63.30
CA ASN A 383 -49.87 -20.44 63.20
C ASN A 383 -49.23 -19.69 64.39
N ARG A 384 -48.38 -18.70 64.11
CA ARG A 384 -48.22 -17.50 64.95
C ARG A 384 -47.99 -16.23 64.11
N ARG A 385 -48.99 -15.35 64.19
CA ARG A 385 -49.02 -13.86 64.11
C ARG A 385 -47.88 -13.12 63.38
N TYR A 386 -48.30 -12.45 62.32
CA TYR A 386 -47.66 -11.34 61.62
C TYR A 386 -47.76 -10.03 62.43
N THR A 387 -46.63 -9.33 62.60
CA THR A 387 -46.54 -7.85 62.62
C THR A 387 -45.09 -7.42 62.31
N PRO A 388 -44.88 -6.21 61.77
CA PRO A 388 -43.91 -5.97 60.71
C PRO A 388 -42.58 -5.43 61.22
N LYS A 389 -41.47 -5.87 60.61
CA LYS A 389 -40.22 -5.11 60.59
C LYS A 389 -39.65 -5.13 59.18
N THR A 390 -39.97 -4.06 58.46
CA THR A 390 -39.06 -3.35 57.55
C THR A 390 -37.59 -3.62 57.91
N LYS A 391 -36.77 -3.98 56.90
CA LYS A 391 -35.34 -4.35 56.92
C LYS A 391 -34.96 -5.82 56.63
N LYS A 392 -35.87 -6.69 56.16
CA LYS A 392 -35.49 -8.03 55.66
C LYS A 392 -35.95 -8.38 54.23
N ALA A 393 -36.54 -7.42 53.52
CA ALA A 393 -36.88 -7.58 52.11
C ALA A 393 -35.85 -6.92 51.15
N GLU A 394 -34.88 -6.17 51.67
CA GLU A 394 -33.75 -5.62 50.88
C GLU A 394 -32.50 -6.52 50.90
N GLU A 395 -32.40 -7.48 51.83
CA GLU A 395 -31.24 -8.38 51.92
C GLU A 395 -31.32 -9.62 51.01
N VAL A 396 -32.42 -9.82 50.25
CA VAL A 396 -32.58 -10.99 49.36
C VAL A 396 -32.24 -10.66 47.89
N MET A 397 -31.82 -9.43 47.57
CA MET A 397 -31.30 -9.06 46.24
C MET A 397 -29.77 -8.91 46.18
N HIS A 398 -29.05 -9.27 47.25
CA HIS A 398 -27.59 -9.40 47.27
C HIS A 398 -27.18 -10.84 47.59
N HIS A 399 -27.54 -11.76 46.70
CA HIS A 399 -26.71 -12.95 46.47
C HIS A 399 -25.97 -12.77 45.14
N GLU A 400 -25.13 -11.73 45.09
CA GLU A 400 -23.84 -11.92 44.43
C GLU A 400 -23.07 -12.88 45.32
N ASP A 401 -22.51 -13.92 44.71
CA ASP A 401 -21.47 -14.74 45.29
C ASP A 401 -20.57 -13.85 46.14
N VAL A 402 -20.50 -14.11 47.46
CA VAL A 402 -19.54 -13.46 48.34
C VAL A 402 -18.16 -13.81 47.81
N PHE A 403 -17.64 -12.91 46.99
CA PHE A 403 -16.34 -12.93 46.39
C PHE A 403 -15.32 -12.94 47.53
N LYS A 404 -14.48 -13.98 47.54
CA LYS A 404 -13.31 -14.01 48.41
C LYS A 404 -12.17 -13.33 47.65
N PRO A 405 -11.51 -12.28 48.20
CA PRO A 405 -10.35 -11.66 47.57
C PRO A 405 -9.32 -12.74 47.24
N GLY A 406 -8.97 -12.90 45.96
CA GLY A 406 -8.29 -14.08 45.46
C GLY A 406 -7.27 -13.79 44.35
N ARG A 407 -6.24 -14.64 44.28
CA ARG A 407 -5.23 -14.62 43.21
C ARG A 407 -5.92 -14.87 41.85
N TYR A 408 -5.40 -14.27 40.77
CA TYR A 408 -5.84 -14.64 39.41
C TYR A 408 -5.59 -16.13 39.18
N GLU A 409 -6.68 -16.89 39.16
CA GLU A 409 -6.73 -18.35 39.14
C GLU A 409 -7.60 -18.81 37.96
N LEU A 410 -7.05 -19.70 37.12
CA LEU A 410 -7.75 -20.22 35.95
C LEU A 410 -8.37 -21.57 36.28
N THR A 411 -9.61 -21.81 35.83
CA THR A 411 -10.14 -23.17 35.76
C THR A 411 -9.35 -24.01 34.74
N SER A 412 -9.44 -25.33 34.83
CA SER A 412 -8.82 -26.22 33.83
C SER A 412 -9.23 -25.88 32.39
N LYS A 413 -10.52 -25.55 32.19
CA LYS A 413 -11.05 -25.15 30.87
C LYS A 413 -10.46 -23.82 30.40
N GLU A 414 -10.47 -22.78 31.25
CA GLU A 414 -9.89 -21.48 30.90
C GLU A 414 -8.38 -21.57 30.64
N LYS A 415 -7.67 -22.48 31.33
CA LYS A 415 -6.24 -22.72 31.12
C LYS A 415 -5.95 -23.25 29.72
N TYR A 416 -6.67 -24.27 29.23
CA TYR A 416 -6.52 -24.70 27.83
C TYR A 416 -6.91 -23.62 26.83
N ASN A 417 -7.99 -22.89 27.11
CA ASN A 417 -8.47 -21.84 26.23
C ASN A 417 -7.40 -20.74 26.03
N ASN A 418 -6.81 -20.28 27.14
CA ASN A 418 -5.73 -19.30 27.12
C ASN A 418 -4.41 -19.88 26.57
N LEU A 419 -4.14 -21.18 26.76
CA LEU A 419 -2.99 -21.84 26.16
C LEU A 419 -3.09 -21.85 24.62
N PHE A 420 -4.27 -22.14 24.07
CA PHE A 420 -4.46 -22.16 22.61
C PHE A 420 -4.20 -20.78 22.02
N LEU A 421 -4.81 -19.74 22.59
CA LEU A 421 -4.57 -18.36 22.17
C LEU A 421 -3.11 -17.97 22.32
N TYR A 422 -2.45 -18.33 23.43
CA TYR A 422 -1.03 -18.04 23.63
C TYR A 422 -0.14 -18.64 22.55
N VAL A 423 -0.33 -19.93 22.22
CA VAL A 423 0.42 -20.60 21.15
C VAL A 423 0.15 -19.94 19.80
N LEU A 424 -1.12 -19.65 19.50
CA LEU A 424 -1.52 -18.97 18.26
C LEU A 424 -0.83 -17.61 18.12
N THR A 425 -0.99 -16.72 19.11
CA THR A 425 -0.45 -15.36 19.05
C THR A 425 1.08 -15.33 19.09
N LEU A 426 1.71 -16.28 19.78
CA LEU A 426 3.17 -16.42 19.81
C LEU A 426 3.72 -16.84 18.44
N LEU A 427 3.10 -17.84 17.80
CA LEU A 427 3.49 -18.25 16.45
C LEU A 427 3.21 -17.16 15.42
N TRP A 428 2.10 -16.44 15.58
CA TRP A 428 1.72 -15.36 14.68
C TRP A 428 2.75 -14.22 14.72
N ILE A 429 3.04 -13.69 15.91
CA ILE A 429 3.96 -12.57 16.04
C ILE A 429 5.39 -12.95 15.60
N LEU A 430 5.85 -14.17 15.92
CA LEU A 430 7.19 -14.63 15.52
C LEU A 430 7.26 -14.90 14.01
N GLY A 431 6.24 -15.51 13.43
CA GLY A 431 6.17 -15.80 12.00
C GLY A 431 6.22 -14.54 11.15
N ILE A 432 5.39 -13.55 11.49
CA ILE A 432 5.38 -12.28 10.76
C ILE A 432 6.63 -11.43 11.06
N ALA A 433 7.19 -11.51 12.28
CA ALA A 433 8.46 -10.83 12.57
C ALA A 433 9.61 -11.30 11.65
N ILE A 434 9.60 -12.57 11.22
CA ILE A 434 10.55 -13.05 10.20
C ILE A 434 10.23 -12.43 8.84
N MET A 435 8.95 -12.35 8.47
CA MET A 435 8.53 -11.75 7.18
C MET A 435 8.82 -10.24 7.10
N LEU A 436 8.82 -9.51 8.23
CA LEU A 436 9.23 -8.10 8.27
C LEU A 436 10.65 -7.87 7.76
N THR A 437 11.52 -8.90 7.75
CA THR A 437 12.86 -8.80 7.13
C THR A 437 12.82 -8.70 5.60
N GLN A 438 11.64 -8.82 4.99
CA GLN A 438 11.46 -8.85 3.54
C GLN A 438 10.71 -7.63 2.99
N GLY A 439 10.10 -6.79 3.83
CA GLY A 439 9.38 -5.59 3.38
C GLY A 439 8.48 -4.97 4.44
N THR A 440 8.22 -3.65 4.32
CA THR A 440 7.33 -2.89 5.19
C THR A 440 5.87 -3.30 5.03
N ARG A 441 5.45 -3.82 3.86
CA ARG A 441 4.09 -4.34 3.63
C ARG A 441 3.62 -5.36 4.68
N PHE A 442 4.55 -6.10 5.29
CA PHE A 442 4.21 -7.11 6.30
C PHE A 442 3.81 -6.52 7.66
N ILE A 443 3.98 -5.20 7.87
CA ILE A 443 3.55 -4.54 9.11
C ILE A 443 2.05 -4.63 9.29
N GLU A 444 1.28 -4.61 8.19
CA GLU A 444 -0.16 -4.76 8.24
C GLU A 444 -0.59 -6.09 8.88
N GLN A 445 -0.01 -7.21 8.45
CA GLN A 445 -0.28 -8.51 9.06
C GLN A 445 0.33 -8.63 10.46
N PHE A 446 1.38 -7.87 10.77
CA PHE A 446 2.00 -7.80 12.10
C PHE A 446 1.10 -7.06 13.11
N ALA A 447 0.30 -6.09 12.65
CA ALA A 447 -0.62 -5.34 13.50
C ALA A 447 -1.69 -6.24 14.15
N VAL A 448 -2.09 -7.32 13.47
CA VAL A 448 -3.16 -8.22 13.96
C VAL A 448 -2.80 -8.91 15.29
N PRO A 449 -1.66 -9.64 15.42
CA PRO A 449 -1.26 -10.20 16.70
C PRO A 449 -0.91 -9.12 17.74
N VAL A 450 -0.40 -7.95 17.32
CA VAL A 450 -0.16 -6.81 18.23
C VAL A 450 -1.47 -6.33 18.85
N ALA A 451 -2.53 -6.18 18.06
CA ALA A 451 -3.86 -5.79 18.53
C ALA A 451 -4.40 -6.77 19.57
N LEU A 452 -4.38 -8.07 19.26
CA LEU A 452 -4.87 -9.12 20.14
C LEU A 452 -4.06 -9.18 21.45
N LEU A 453 -2.73 -9.18 21.37
CA LEU A 453 -1.85 -9.24 22.54
C LEU A 453 -1.99 -7.99 23.41
N SER A 454 -2.07 -6.79 22.82
CA SER A 454 -2.29 -5.54 23.55
C SER A 454 -3.60 -5.57 24.34
N GLY A 455 -4.68 -6.02 23.70
CA GLY A 455 -5.97 -6.18 24.38
C GLY A 455 -5.93 -7.26 25.47
N LEU A 456 -5.24 -8.38 25.25
CA LEU A 456 -5.05 -9.43 26.26
C LEU A 456 -4.28 -8.89 27.48
N PHE A 457 -3.22 -8.10 27.27
CA PHE A 457 -2.48 -7.45 28.35
C PHE A 457 -3.40 -6.57 29.19
N VAL A 458 -4.10 -5.62 28.57
CA VAL A 458 -5.00 -4.69 29.28
C VAL A 458 -6.12 -5.45 29.97
N GLY A 459 -6.74 -6.43 29.30
CA GLY A 459 -7.83 -7.22 29.86
C GLY A 459 -7.41 -8.04 31.09
N ILE A 460 -6.25 -8.69 31.06
CA ILE A 460 -5.71 -9.45 32.21
C ILE A 460 -5.27 -8.49 33.32
N MET A 461 -4.61 -7.38 33.00
CA MET A 461 -4.12 -6.41 33.98
C MET A 461 -5.25 -5.72 34.74
N VAL A 462 -6.27 -5.22 34.03
CA VAL A 462 -7.42 -4.57 34.66
C VAL A 462 -8.15 -5.56 35.56
N LYS A 463 -8.37 -6.80 35.08
CA LYS A 463 -8.96 -7.87 35.90
C LYS A 463 -8.11 -8.16 37.15
N TYR A 464 -6.79 -8.17 37.04
CA TYR A 464 -5.91 -8.39 38.19
C TYR A 464 -5.96 -7.25 39.22
N ILE A 465 -6.03 -6.00 38.78
CA ILE A 465 -6.10 -4.82 39.66
C ILE A 465 -7.46 -4.76 40.37
N ASP A 466 -8.54 -5.06 39.64
CA ASP A 466 -9.89 -5.15 40.17
C ASP A 466 -9.96 -6.14 41.35
N LEU A 467 -9.44 -7.35 41.15
CA LEU A 467 -9.35 -8.40 42.18
C LEU A 467 -8.52 -8.01 43.43
N LYS A 468 -7.63 -7.01 43.32
CA LYS A 468 -6.74 -6.60 44.42
C LYS A 468 -7.24 -5.40 45.20
N THR A 469 -7.93 -4.49 44.52
CA THR A 469 -8.25 -3.17 45.09
C THR A 469 -9.72 -3.03 45.46
N GLU A 470 -10.62 -3.77 44.77
CA GLU A 470 -12.07 -3.75 44.98
C GLU A 470 -12.67 -2.31 44.94
N ASN A 471 -11.98 -1.37 44.28
CA ASN A 471 -12.39 0.03 44.13
C ASN A 471 -12.62 0.35 42.65
N TYR A 472 -13.89 0.35 42.26
CA TYR A 472 -14.30 0.53 40.86
C TYR A 472 -13.75 1.81 40.23
N SER A 473 -13.79 2.95 40.93
CA SER A 473 -13.32 4.23 40.39
C SER A 473 -11.82 4.22 40.11
N TYR A 474 -11.04 3.61 41.00
CA TYR A 474 -9.58 3.49 40.82
C TYR A 474 -9.22 2.52 39.68
N VAL A 475 -9.92 1.39 39.59
CA VAL A 475 -9.77 0.41 38.50
C VAL A 475 -10.13 1.05 37.16
N ALA A 476 -11.24 1.80 37.10
CA ALA A 476 -11.69 2.49 35.89
C ALA A 476 -10.69 3.56 35.45
N LEU A 477 -10.10 4.32 36.39
CA LEU A 477 -9.07 5.31 36.08
C LEU A 477 -7.83 4.66 35.47
N ILE A 478 -7.31 3.58 36.06
CA ILE A 478 -6.14 2.87 35.50
C ILE A 478 -6.48 2.26 34.14
N ALA A 479 -7.66 1.63 34.01
CA ALA A 479 -8.09 1.07 32.74
C ALA A 479 -8.16 2.15 31.66
N ALA A 480 -8.72 3.33 31.96
CA ALA A 480 -8.78 4.46 31.03
C ALA A 480 -7.38 4.93 30.61
N ILE A 481 -6.43 5.03 31.55
CA ILE A 481 -5.03 5.40 31.23
C ILE A 481 -4.39 4.36 30.30
N LEU A 482 -4.53 3.06 30.61
CA LEU A 482 -3.99 1.99 29.77
C LEU A 482 -4.60 2.00 28.36
N VAL A 483 -5.92 2.25 28.26
CA VAL A 483 -6.57 2.39 26.95
C VAL A 483 -6.03 3.61 26.20
N LEU A 484 -6.00 4.79 26.83
CA LEU A 484 -5.54 6.03 26.19
C LEU A 484 -4.10 5.92 25.67
N LEU A 485 -3.19 5.33 26.45
CA LEU A 485 -1.81 5.12 26.02
C LEU A 485 -1.71 4.23 24.77
N ALA A 486 -2.56 3.22 24.65
CA ALA A 486 -2.56 2.34 23.48
C ALA A 486 -3.24 2.97 22.25
N VAL A 487 -4.36 3.69 22.43
CA VAL A 487 -5.24 4.05 21.30
C VAL A 487 -5.05 5.48 20.77
N VAL A 488 -4.55 6.42 21.57
CA VAL A 488 -4.47 7.83 21.14
C VAL A 488 -3.48 8.02 19.99
N SER A 489 -2.30 7.42 20.10
CA SER A 489 -1.26 7.53 19.06
C SER A 489 -1.72 7.02 17.68
N PRO A 490 -2.22 5.77 17.55
CA PRO A 490 -2.69 5.28 16.26
C PRO A 490 -3.86 6.09 15.70
N LEU A 491 -4.86 6.43 16.52
CA LEU A 491 -6.01 7.23 16.05
C LEU A 491 -5.61 8.63 15.59
N TYR A 492 -4.63 9.26 16.24
CA TYR A 492 -4.10 10.54 15.81
C TYR A 492 -3.33 10.43 14.49
N ALA A 493 -2.49 9.40 14.34
CA ALA A 493 -1.79 9.12 13.09
C ALA A 493 -2.77 8.87 11.93
N ASP A 494 -3.82 8.10 12.17
CA ASP A 494 -4.87 7.79 11.20
C ASP A 494 -5.69 9.02 10.79
N HIS A 495 -6.01 9.90 11.75
CA HIS A 495 -6.66 11.17 11.45
C HIS A 495 -5.77 12.07 10.59
N LEU A 496 -4.47 12.15 10.88
CA LEU A 496 -3.53 12.88 10.03
C LEU A 496 -3.43 12.26 8.63
N ALA A 497 -3.32 10.93 8.53
CA ALA A 497 -3.23 10.24 7.24
C ALA A 497 -4.48 10.48 6.38
N SER A 498 -5.68 10.29 6.94
CA SER A 498 -6.95 10.51 6.23
C SER A 498 -7.22 11.98 5.91
N SER A 499 -6.93 12.90 6.83
CA SER A 499 -7.14 14.33 6.58
C SER A 499 -6.19 14.89 5.53
N GLN A 500 -5.00 14.31 5.35
CA GLN A 500 -4.03 14.72 4.34
C GLN A 500 -4.11 13.92 3.04
N ALA A 501 -4.93 12.87 2.98
CA ALA A 501 -5.06 12.05 1.79
C ALA A 501 -5.67 12.85 0.62
N VAL A 502 -5.06 12.70 -0.55
CA VAL A 502 -5.50 13.27 -1.83
C VAL A 502 -5.55 12.17 -2.87
N GLY A 503 -6.31 12.37 -3.95
CA GLY A 503 -6.37 11.43 -5.06
C GLY A 503 -4.98 11.22 -5.69
N SER A 504 -4.71 10.01 -6.20
CA SER A 504 -3.50 9.69 -6.96
C SER A 504 -3.47 10.33 -8.35
N THR A 505 -4.55 11.01 -8.73
CA THR A 505 -4.73 11.75 -9.98
C THR A 505 -5.59 12.98 -9.73
N ASN A 506 -5.62 13.86 -10.72
CA ASN A 506 -6.43 15.07 -10.76
C ASN A 506 -7.10 15.23 -12.14
N ASP A 507 -7.85 16.31 -12.32
CA ASP A 507 -8.53 16.67 -13.56
C ASP A 507 -7.56 16.85 -14.72
N ASP A 508 -6.36 17.39 -14.52
CA ASP A 508 -5.37 17.58 -15.59
C ASP A 508 -5.01 16.24 -16.25
N MET A 509 -4.75 15.21 -15.44
CA MET A 509 -4.49 13.86 -15.93
C MET A 509 -5.75 13.21 -16.49
N TYR A 510 -6.90 13.37 -15.84
CA TYR A 510 -8.15 12.79 -16.31
C TYR A 510 -8.59 13.37 -17.67
N ASN A 511 -8.44 14.68 -17.85
CA ASN A 511 -8.70 15.43 -19.08
C ASN A 511 -7.73 14.98 -20.17
N THR A 512 -6.44 14.84 -19.86
CA THR A 512 -5.44 14.30 -20.79
C THR A 512 -5.84 12.92 -21.31
N LEU A 513 -6.22 12.00 -20.41
CA LEU A 513 -6.59 10.64 -20.78
C LEU A 513 -7.91 10.58 -21.55
N THR A 514 -8.87 11.44 -21.20
CA THR A 514 -10.13 11.60 -21.93
C THR A 514 -9.89 12.17 -23.33
N TRP A 515 -8.97 13.14 -23.47
CA TRP A 515 -8.55 13.67 -24.75
C TRP A 515 -7.91 12.59 -25.61
N ILE A 516 -7.01 11.76 -25.06
CA ILE A 516 -6.40 10.62 -25.77
C ILE A 516 -7.48 9.68 -26.27
N LYS A 517 -8.45 9.31 -25.43
CA LYS A 517 -9.56 8.42 -25.81
C LYS A 517 -10.36 8.95 -27.00
N ALA A 518 -10.58 10.26 -27.04
CA ALA A 518 -11.36 10.93 -28.08
C ALA A 518 -10.58 11.22 -29.37
N ASN A 519 -9.26 11.43 -29.30
CA ASN A 519 -8.47 11.98 -30.41
C ASN A 519 -7.42 11.03 -31.02
N THR A 520 -7.16 9.87 -30.42
CA THR A 520 -6.20 8.89 -30.92
C THR A 520 -6.89 7.64 -31.50
N SER A 521 -6.21 6.89 -32.37
CA SER A 521 -6.75 5.63 -32.89
C SER A 521 -6.81 4.56 -31.79
N GLN A 522 -7.74 3.61 -31.90
CA GLN A 522 -7.92 2.53 -30.92
C GLN A 522 -6.70 1.60 -30.78
N ASP A 523 -5.86 1.50 -31.81
CA ASP A 523 -4.62 0.73 -31.80
C ASP A 523 -3.40 1.54 -31.29
N THR A 524 -3.61 2.78 -30.83
CA THR A 524 -2.55 3.59 -30.19
C THR A 524 -2.12 2.94 -28.88
N VAL A 525 -0.80 2.84 -28.68
CA VAL A 525 -0.18 2.33 -27.46
C VAL A 525 0.35 3.50 -26.64
N LEU A 526 0.01 3.53 -25.35
CA LEU A 526 0.49 4.51 -24.40
C LEU A 526 1.77 4.02 -23.72
N ALA A 527 2.79 4.87 -23.74
CA ALA A 527 4.06 4.64 -23.06
C ALA A 527 4.25 5.70 -21.97
N SER A 528 4.62 5.25 -20.77
CA SER A 528 5.05 6.09 -19.65
C SER A 528 5.78 5.20 -18.64
N TRP A 529 6.06 5.70 -17.44
CA TRP A 529 6.48 4.84 -16.33
C TRP A 529 5.33 3.94 -15.86
N TRP A 530 5.64 2.78 -15.28
CA TRP A 530 4.65 1.71 -15.05
C TRP A 530 3.53 2.09 -14.07
N ASP A 531 3.81 2.98 -13.12
CA ASP A 531 2.89 3.39 -12.06
C ASP A 531 1.50 3.77 -12.60
N PHE A 532 1.45 4.43 -13.76
CA PHE A 532 0.20 5.01 -14.28
C PHE A 532 -0.61 4.06 -15.17
N GLY A 533 -0.10 2.88 -15.51
CA GLY A 533 -0.70 2.02 -16.52
C GLY A 533 -2.14 1.59 -16.21
N HIS A 534 -2.48 1.35 -14.95
CA HIS A 534 -3.84 1.01 -14.55
C HIS A 534 -4.83 2.18 -14.69
N LEU A 535 -4.41 3.40 -14.33
CA LEU A 535 -5.20 4.60 -14.58
C LEU A 535 -5.39 4.85 -16.08
N PHE A 536 -4.33 4.70 -16.87
CA PHE A 536 -4.37 4.93 -18.31
C PHE A 536 -5.33 3.98 -19.02
N THR A 537 -5.25 2.68 -18.71
CA THR A 537 -6.17 1.68 -19.28
C THR A 537 -7.62 1.88 -18.84
N ALA A 538 -7.87 2.36 -17.62
CA ALA A 538 -9.21 2.64 -17.12
C ALA A 538 -9.87 3.87 -17.78
N VAL A 539 -9.11 4.96 -17.96
CA VAL A 539 -9.67 6.23 -18.45
C VAL A 539 -9.51 6.38 -19.97
N ALA A 540 -8.28 6.21 -20.50
CA ALA A 540 -8.00 6.44 -21.91
C ALA A 540 -8.49 5.30 -22.83
N ASP A 541 -8.72 4.10 -22.27
CA ASP A 541 -9.19 2.93 -23.03
C ASP A 541 -8.24 2.64 -24.22
N ARG A 542 -6.94 2.61 -23.93
CA ARG A 542 -5.85 2.33 -24.87
C ARG A 542 -4.88 1.34 -24.25
N GLN A 543 -4.21 0.59 -25.11
CA GLN A 543 -3.21 -0.38 -24.67
C GLN A 543 -1.99 0.34 -24.08
N VAL A 544 -1.41 -0.15 -22.99
CA VAL A 544 -0.19 0.40 -22.38
C VAL A 544 1.01 -0.52 -22.63
N VAL A 545 2.21 0.05 -22.65
CA VAL A 545 3.45 -0.75 -22.72
C VAL A 545 3.56 -1.71 -21.54
N PHE A 546 3.27 -1.25 -20.32
CA PHE A 546 3.30 -2.02 -19.07
C PHE A 546 2.62 -1.24 -17.95
N ASP A 547 2.22 -1.96 -16.89
CA ASP A 547 1.52 -1.46 -15.71
C ASP A 547 2.01 -2.15 -14.43
N GLY A 548 1.44 -1.79 -13.27
CA GLY A 548 1.79 -2.37 -11.96
C GLY A 548 1.66 -3.89 -11.89
N GLY A 549 0.82 -4.49 -12.74
CA GLY A 549 0.67 -5.93 -12.85
C GLY A 549 1.69 -6.62 -13.76
N SER A 550 2.45 -5.88 -14.56
CA SER A 550 3.42 -6.40 -15.53
C SER A 550 4.81 -5.74 -15.41
N GLN A 551 5.10 -5.18 -14.24
CA GLN A 551 6.27 -4.33 -13.99
C GLN A 551 7.60 -5.08 -13.92
N ASN A 552 7.63 -6.32 -13.41
CA ASN A 552 8.87 -7.05 -13.15
C ASN A 552 9.37 -7.84 -14.37
N ASN A 553 9.68 -7.11 -15.44
CA ASN A 553 10.29 -7.63 -16.68
C ASN A 553 11.29 -6.60 -17.26
N MET A 554 11.84 -6.92 -18.43
CA MET A 554 12.80 -6.04 -19.13
C MET A 554 12.23 -4.70 -19.60
N ARG A 555 10.90 -4.48 -19.58
CA ARG A 555 10.30 -3.24 -20.09
C ARG A 555 10.69 -2.03 -19.24
N ALA A 556 10.88 -2.20 -17.94
CA ALA A 556 11.37 -1.15 -17.06
C ALA A 556 12.76 -0.67 -17.47
N TYR A 557 13.66 -1.61 -17.82
CA TYR A 557 14.97 -1.28 -18.38
C TYR A 557 14.81 -0.47 -19.67
N TRP A 558 14.00 -0.96 -20.63
CA TRP A 558 13.87 -0.32 -21.93
C TRP A 558 13.22 1.08 -21.86
N ILE A 559 12.15 1.24 -21.09
CA ILE A 559 11.51 2.56 -20.87
C ILE A 559 12.48 3.49 -20.14
N GLY A 560 13.14 3.02 -19.07
CA GLY A 560 14.17 3.79 -18.40
C GLY A 560 15.28 4.23 -19.36
N ASN A 561 15.72 3.33 -20.24
CA ASN A 561 16.77 3.60 -21.21
C ASN A 561 16.33 4.60 -22.28
N ALA A 562 15.08 4.55 -22.73
CA ALA A 562 14.52 5.57 -23.61
C ALA A 562 14.46 6.94 -22.93
N LEU A 563 14.06 7.00 -21.65
CA LEU A 563 13.96 8.26 -20.90
C LEU A 563 15.33 8.89 -20.58
N THR A 564 16.36 8.07 -20.32
CA THR A 564 17.74 8.54 -20.05
C THR A 564 18.59 8.77 -21.29
N SER A 565 18.24 8.16 -22.42
CA SER A 565 19.01 8.26 -23.67
C SER A 565 19.09 9.71 -24.18
N THR A 566 20.26 10.08 -24.71
CA THR A 566 20.47 11.35 -25.41
C THR A 566 20.15 11.25 -26.91
N ASP A 567 20.03 10.02 -27.43
CA ASP A 567 19.66 9.69 -28.80
C ASP A 567 18.14 9.53 -28.93
N GLU A 568 17.52 10.46 -29.67
CA GLU A 568 16.09 10.48 -29.96
C GLU A 568 15.64 9.32 -30.86
N ALA A 569 16.44 8.96 -31.86
CA ALA A 569 16.12 7.88 -32.79
C ALA A 569 16.12 6.54 -32.05
N LYS A 570 17.11 6.34 -31.16
CA LYS A 570 17.16 5.16 -30.29
C LYS A 570 15.92 5.09 -29.40
N SER A 571 15.55 6.19 -28.77
CA SER A 571 14.39 6.23 -27.87
C SER A 571 13.08 5.95 -28.60
N ALA A 572 12.89 6.55 -29.79
CA ALA A 572 11.74 6.26 -30.64
C ALA A 572 11.71 4.79 -31.09
N GLY A 573 12.88 4.22 -31.44
CA GLY A 573 13.03 2.80 -31.78
C GLY A 573 12.67 1.86 -30.63
N ILE A 574 13.08 2.18 -29.40
CA ILE A 574 12.70 1.42 -28.21
C ILE A 574 11.18 1.44 -28.02
N LEU A 575 10.55 2.63 -28.07
CA LEU A 575 9.11 2.77 -27.89
C LEU A 575 8.32 2.03 -28.98
N ARG A 576 8.78 2.10 -30.24
CA ARG A 576 8.25 1.30 -31.36
C ARG A 576 8.34 -0.19 -31.08
N MET A 577 9.51 -0.68 -30.67
CA MET A 577 9.72 -2.11 -30.37
C MET A 577 8.76 -2.57 -29.26
N LEU A 578 8.74 -1.87 -28.12
CA LEU A 578 7.90 -2.23 -26.98
C LEU A 578 6.41 -2.22 -27.32
N ALA A 579 5.95 -1.26 -28.12
CA ALA A 579 4.55 -1.20 -28.56
C ALA A 579 4.16 -2.37 -29.47
N ASN A 580 5.07 -2.86 -30.32
CA ASN A 580 4.75 -3.82 -31.37
C ASN A 580 5.12 -5.27 -31.04
N SER A 581 6.18 -5.50 -30.27
CA SER A 581 6.68 -6.85 -29.95
C SER A 581 6.99 -7.05 -28.46
N GLY A 582 6.94 -6.00 -27.64
CA GLY A 582 7.15 -6.14 -26.21
C GLY A 582 8.55 -6.67 -25.90
N GLU A 583 8.62 -7.79 -25.17
CA GLU A 583 9.86 -8.49 -24.83
C GLU A 583 10.37 -9.42 -25.92
N ASP A 584 9.54 -9.75 -26.93
CA ASP A 584 9.83 -10.82 -27.89
C ASP A 584 11.10 -10.55 -28.70
N ALA A 585 11.39 -9.28 -29.00
CA ALA A 585 12.63 -8.89 -29.68
C ALA A 585 13.88 -9.27 -28.88
N SER A 586 13.89 -8.95 -27.58
CA SER A 586 14.99 -9.30 -26.68
C SER A 586 15.04 -10.80 -26.41
N ASN A 587 13.90 -11.45 -26.18
CA ASN A 587 13.82 -12.90 -25.97
C ASN A 587 14.36 -13.66 -27.19
N THR A 588 14.00 -13.22 -28.40
CA THR A 588 14.45 -13.84 -29.66
C THR A 588 15.96 -13.69 -29.83
N LEU A 589 16.51 -12.50 -29.57
CA LEU A 589 17.96 -12.30 -29.63
C LEU A 589 18.70 -13.10 -28.55
N ASP A 590 18.15 -13.21 -27.34
CA ASP A 590 18.75 -14.03 -26.28
C ASP A 590 18.89 -15.50 -26.69
N LEU A 591 17.93 -16.03 -27.47
CA LEU A 591 18.04 -17.39 -28.04
C LEU A 591 19.20 -17.53 -29.04
N TYR A 592 19.48 -16.48 -29.82
CA TYR A 592 20.56 -16.50 -30.83
C TYR A 592 21.93 -16.20 -30.22
N THR A 593 22.00 -15.28 -29.26
CA THR A 593 23.26 -14.84 -28.64
C THR A 593 23.68 -15.72 -27.47
N ASN A 594 22.72 -16.32 -26.77
CA ASN A 594 22.89 -16.92 -25.43
C ASN A 594 23.60 -15.98 -24.45
N ASN A 595 23.45 -14.66 -24.65
CA ASN A 595 24.13 -13.62 -23.88
C ASN A 595 23.31 -12.32 -23.89
N THR A 596 22.64 -12.02 -22.79
CA THR A 596 21.80 -10.83 -22.63
C THR A 596 22.57 -9.51 -22.77
N GLU A 597 23.83 -9.44 -22.33
CA GLU A 597 24.67 -8.24 -22.55
C GLU A 597 24.82 -7.96 -24.05
N LYS A 598 25.13 -9.01 -24.83
CA LYS A 598 25.26 -8.91 -26.29
C LYS A 598 23.92 -8.62 -26.97
N THR A 599 22.82 -9.20 -26.49
CA THR A 599 21.47 -8.89 -26.99
C THR A 599 21.14 -7.41 -26.83
N VAL A 600 21.40 -6.84 -25.65
CA VAL A 600 21.15 -5.43 -25.35
C VAL A 600 22.07 -4.53 -26.18
N GLU A 601 23.34 -4.91 -26.36
CA GLU A 601 24.28 -4.23 -27.27
C GLU A 601 23.72 -4.16 -28.70
N ILE A 602 23.29 -5.31 -29.25
CA ILE A 602 22.72 -5.39 -30.60
C ILE A 602 21.48 -4.51 -30.73
N LEU A 603 20.53 -4.62 -29.78
CA LEU A 603 19.29 -3.83 -29.82
C LEU A 603 19.58 -2.33 -29.74
N ASN A 604 20.44 -1.91 -28.83
CA ASN A 604 20.84 -0.51 -28.71
C ASN A 604 21.46 0.04 -30.00
N ALA A 605 22.16 -0.80 -30.77
CA ALA A 605 22.75 -0.41 -32.04
C ALA A 605 21.73 -0.34 -33.18
N ILE A 606 20.81 -1.30 -33.30
CA ILE A 606 19.91 -1.40 -34.47
C ILE A 606 18.64 -0.57 -34.35
N LEU A 607 18.13 -0.32 -33.14
CA LEU A 607 16.87 0.41 -32.95
C LEU A 607 16.85 1.85 -33.51
N PRO A 608 17.94 2.64 -33.48
CA PRO A 608 17.97 3.96 -34.14
C PRO A 608 18.06 3.90 -35.67
N MET A 609 18.39 2.75 -36.27
CA MET A 609 18.63 2.60 -37.70
C MET A 609 17.32 2.39 -38.49
N ASP A 610 17.38 2.57 -39.82
CA ASP A 610 16.33 2.03 -40.68
C ASP A 610 16.45 0.49 -40.82
N ARG A 611 15.39 -0.14 -41.36
CA ARG A 611 15.34 -1.61 -41.46
C ARG A 611 16.47 -2.20 -42.33
N THR A 612 16.95 -1.49 -43.34
CA THR A 612 18.00 -1.96 -44.27
C THR A 612 19.38 -1.81 -43.66
N GLU A 613 19.63 -0.70 -42.98
CA GLU A 613 20.81 -0.47 -42.17
C GLU A 613 20.92 -1.50 -41.04
N ALA A 614 19.83 -1.71 -40.30
CA ALA A 614 19.74 -2.72 -39.24
C ALA A 614 20.00 -4.14 -39.79
N ASN A 615 19.46 -4.50 -40.95
CA ASN A 615 19.76 -5.78 -41.60
C ASN A 615 21.25 -5.95 -41.91
N SER A 616 21.89 -4.89 -42.41
CA SER A 616 23.30 -4.89 -42.74
C SER A 616 24.17 -5.05 -41.49
N ALA A 617 23.79 -4.39 -40.38
CA ALA A 617 24.47 -4.55 -39.10
C ALA A 617 24.31 -5.96 -38.51
N LEU A 618 23.09 -6.53 -38.54
CA LEU A 618 22.80 -7.87 -38.00
C LEU A 618 23.58 -8.95 -38.76
N THR A 619 23.56 -8.92 -40.09
CA THR A 619 24.22 -9.94 -40.93
C THR A 619 25.72 -9.74 -41.09
N GLY A 620 26.18 -8.48 -41.09
CA GLY A 620 27.59 -8.12 -41.19
C GLY A 620 28.29 -8.11 -39.83
N THR A 621 28.08 -7.07 -39.04
CA THR A 621 28.78 -6.82 -37.77
C THR A 621 28.54 -7.92 -36.75
N TYR A 622 27.29 -8.36 -36.61
CA TYR A 622 26.89 -9.31 -35.57
C TYR A 622 26.85 -10.76 -36.05
N GLY A 623 26.98 -11.00 -37.36
CA GLY A 623 27.15 -12.32 -37.95
C GLY A 623 25.92 -13.22 -37.87
N LEU A 624 24.71 -12.67 -37.71
CA LEU A 624 23.48 -13.44 -37.76
C LEU A 624 23.22 -13.92 -39.19
N SER A 625 22.63 -15.11 -39.34
CA SER A 625 22.10 -15.55 -40.62
C SER A 625 20.98 -14.62 -41.09
N GLN A 626 20.73 -14.58 -42.41
CA GLN A 626 19.63 -13.75 -42.94
C GLN A 626 18.26 -14.12 -42.35
N GLN A 627 18.06 -15.40 -42.00
CA GLN A 627 16.82 -15.85 -41.36
C GLN A 627 16.70 -15.31 -39.93
N GLU A 628 17.76 -15.40 -39.13
CA GLU A 628 17.78 -14.85 -37.76
C GLU A 628 17.62 -13.32 -37.79
N ALA A 629 18.32 -12.64 -38.71
CA ALA A 629 18.20 -11.21 -38.90
C ALA A 629 16.75 -10.81 -39.24
N ASN A 630 16.09 -11.52 -40.16
CA ASN A 630 14.70 -11.26 -40.50
C ASN A 630 13.76 -11.43 -39.30
N SER A 631 13.92 -12.49 -38.50
CA SER A 631 13.13 -12.70 -37.28
C SER A 631 13.26 -11.54 -36.29
N VAL A 632 14.46 -10.99 -36.11
CA VAL A 632 14.70 -9.83 -35.23
C VAL A 632 14.11 -8.55 -35.83
N LEU A 633 14.27 -8.34 -37.14
CA LEU A 633 13.75 -7.16 -37.84
C LEU A 633 12.22 -7.13 -37.86
N ASP A 634 11.56 -8.27 -37.97
CA ASP A 634 10.09 -8.35 -37.90
C ASP A 634 9.54 -7.89 -36.54
N LEU A 635 10.32 -8.05 -35.47
CA LEU A 635 9.96 -7.62 -34.12
C LEU A 635 10.39 -6.17 -33.80
N THR A 636 11.50 -5.71 -34.36
CA THR A 636 12.09 -4.38 -34.05
C THR A 636 11.73 -3.28 -35.06
N HIS A 637 11.45 -3.66 -36.31
CA HIS A 637 11.16 -2.79 -37.45
C HIS A 637 9.97 -3.32 -38.26
N PRO A 638 8.80 -3.59 -37.64
CA PRO A 638 7.68 -4.21 -38.32
C PRO A 638 7.17 -3.35 -39.48
N ALA A 639 6.69 -3.98 -40.55
CA ALA A 639 6.18 -3.25 -41.73
C ALA A 639 4.95 -2.38 -41.43
N LYS A 640 4.18 -2.74 -40.40
CA LYS A 640 3.08 -1.94 -39.87
C LYS A 640 3.35 -1.69 -38.39
N VAL A 641 3.51 -0.43 -38.03
CA VAL A 641 3.72 0.01 -36.65
C VAL A 641 2.40 0.45 -36.02
N LYS A 642 2.19 0.10 -34.75
CA LYS A 642 1.18 0.76 -33.91
C LYS A 642 1.60 2.21 -33.60
N PRO A 643 0.68 3.18 -33.64
CA PRO A 643 0.95 4.53 -33.14
C PRO A 643 1.34 4.49 -31.65
N VAL A 644 2.27 5.36 -31.24
CA VAL A 644 2.69 5.44 -29.84
C VAL A 644 2.53 6.86 -29.32
N ASN A 645 1.92 6.98 -28.15
CA ASN A 645 1.86 8.22 -27.38
C ASN A 645 2.70 8.06 -26.11
N LEU A 646 3.78 8.84 -26.02
CA LEU A 646 4.58 8.96 -24.82
C LEU A 646 3.96 10.03 -23.92
N ILE A 647 3.57 9.65 -22.71
CA ILE A 647 2.97 10.53 -21.71
C ILE A 647 4.02 10.81 -20.63
N LEU A 648 4.33 12.09 -20.43
CA LEU A 648 5.26 12.56 -19.39
C LEU A 648 4.52 13.44 -18.41
N SER A 649 4.70 13.20 -17.11
CA SER A 649 4.07 13.96 -16.02
C SER A 649 5.08 14.48 -14.99
N SER A 650 4.67 15.48 -14.20
CA SER A 650 5.49 16.08 -13.14
C SER A 650 5.96 15.07 -12.10
N ASP A 651 5.13 14.09 -11.76
CA ASP A 651 5.45 13.05 -10.78
C ASP A 651 6.67 12.22 -11.19
N MET A 652 6.95 12.11 -12.50
CA MET A 652 8.13 11.40 -13.01
C MET A 652 9.45 12.06 -12.62
N LEU A 653 9.47 13.36 -12.27
CA LEU A 653 10.66 14.04 -11.74
C LEU A 653 11.12 13.38 -10.43
N SER A 654 10.17 13.16 -9.51
CA SER A 654 10.44 12.54 -8.21
C SER A 654 10.80 11.05 -8.31
N LYS A 655 10.34 10.38 -9.38
CA LYS A 655 10.60 8.96 -9.67
C LYS A 655 11.87 8.73 -10.49
N ALA A 656 12.59 9.79 -10.84
CA ALA A 656 13.72 9.72 -11.75
C ALA A 656 14.86 8.85 -11.28
N ALA A 657 15.12 8.82 -9.97
CA ALA A 657 16.08 7.91 -9.40
C ALA A 657 15.85 6.46 -9.87
N TRP A 658 14.60 6.01 -9.93
CA TRP A 658 14.27 4.63 -10.30
C TRP A 658 14.30 4.39 -11.79
N TRP A 659 13.57 5.18 -12.58
CA TRP A 659 13.58 4.95 -14.02
C TRP A 659 14.96 5.17 -14.64
N SER A 660 15.78 6.06 -14.06
CA SER A 660 17.17 6.20 -14.48
C SER A 660 18.01 4.99 -14.08
N TYR A 661 17.84 4.49 -12.85
CA TYR A 661 18.52 3.28 -12.36
C TYR A 661 18.24 2.09 -13.26
N PHE A 662 16.99 1.88 -13.66
CA PHE A 662 16.69 0.82 -14.62
C PHE A 662 17.30 1.13 -15.99
N GLY A 663 17.20 2.37 -16.47
CA GLY A 663 17.73 2.77 -17.78
C GLY A 663 19.26 2.71 -17.93
N SER A 664 20.01 2.88 -16.83
CA SER A 664 21.47 2.86 -16.81
C SER A 664 22.08 1.54 -16.33
N TRP A 665 21.30 0.46 -16.30
CA TRP A 665 21.76 -0.85 -15.85
C TRP A 665 22.94 -1.37 -16.68
N ASP A 666 24.02 -1.73 -15.99
CA ASP A 666 25.21 -2.37 -16.55
C ASP A 666 25.06 -3.90 -16.45
N PHE A 667 24.82 -4.55 -17.58
CA PHE A 667 24.64 -6.01 -17.64
C PHE A 667 25.90 -6.80 -17.33
N LYS A 668 27.08 -6.19 -17.47
CA LYS A 668 28.37 -6.84 -17.19
C LYS A 668 28.66 -6.84 -15.69
N ASN A 669 28.47 -5.70 -15.04
CA ASN A 669 28.75 -5.53 -13.61
C ASN A 669 27.55 -5.78 -12.70
N GLN A 670 26.34 -5.92 -13.27
CA GLN A 670 25.07 -6.07 -12.55
C GLN A 670 24.84 -4.97 -11.51
N ASN A 671 25.11 -3.74 -11.91
CA ASN A 671 24.92 -2.56 -11.08
C ASN A 671 24.29 -1.43 -11.92
N SER A 672 23.93 -0.34 -11.24
CA SER A 672 23.42 0.85 -11.89
C SER A 672 23.64 2.09 -11.02
N THR A 673 23.31 3.25 -11.57
CA THR A 673 23.45 4.57 -10.94
C THR A 673 22.10 5.26 -10.88
N HIS A 674 21.77 5.83 -9.72
CA HIS A 674 20.62 6.71 -9.57
C HIS A 674 20.97 8.10 -10.07
N TYR A 675 20.13 8.66 -10.94
CA TYR A 675 20.17 10.05 -11.38
C TYR A 675 18.80 10.65 -11.09
N SER A 676 18.77 11.86 -10.54
CA SER A 676 17.55 12.44 -9.97
C SER A 676 17.31 13.86 -10.45
N TYR A 677 16.04 14.27 -10.39
CA TYR A 677 15.65 15.67 -10.42
C TYR A 677 15.09 16.05 -9.06
N TYR A 678 15.44 17.24 -8.60
CA TYR A 678 14.99 17.84 -7.36
C TYR A 678 14.26 19.14 -7.69
N PRO A 679 12.94 19.07 -7.98
CA PRO A 679 12.14 20.26 -8.23
C PRO A 679 11.89 21.02 -6.91
N SER A 680 11.79 22.34 -6.98
CA SER A 680 11.32 23.18 -5.88
C SER A 680 10.73 24.47 -6.40
N GLN A 681 9.60 24.88 -5.82
CA GLN A 681 9.02 26.20 -6.02
C GLN A 681 9.66 27.18 -5.06
N SER A 682 10.00 28.37 -5.55
CA SER A 682 10.70 29.39 -4.75
C SER A 682 10.15 30.78 -5.01
N ASN A 683 9.92 31.54 -3.95
CA ASN A 683 9.47 32.94 -4.04
C ASN A 683 10.67 33.89 -4.06
N ILE A 684 10.49 35.05 -4.69
CA ILE A 684 11.48 36.13 -4.63
C ILE A 684 11.28 36.95 -3.35
N GLU A 685 12.39 37.20 -2.65
CA GLU A 685 12.50 38.12 -1.52
C GLU A 685 13.55 39.19 -1.84
N ASN A 686 13.45 40.37 -1.21
CA ASN A 686 14.51 41.37 -1.30
C ASN A 686 15.46 41.25 -0.10
N ILE A 687 16.73 40.99 -0.38
CA ILE A 687 17.77 40.86 0.64
C ILE A 687 18.92 41.81 0.29
N ASN A 688 19.17 42.78 1.16
CA ASN A 688 20.19 43.81 0.97
C ASN A 688 20.09 44.57 -0.36
N GLY A 689 18.86 44.84 -0.83
CA GLY A 689 18.60 45.58 -2.06
C GLY A 689 18.74 44.75 -3.33
N ARG A 690 18.85 43.43 -3.23
CA ARG A 690 18.90 42.47 -4.34
C ARG A 690 17.73 41.50 -4.27
N GLU A 691 17.26 41.07 -5.42
CA GLU A 691 16.31 39.97 -5.49
C GLU A 691 17.04 38.68 -5.14
N PHE A 692 16.39 37.87 -4.31
CA PHE A 692 16.91 36.63 -3.77
C PHE A 692 15.81 35.58 -3.85
N THR A 693 16.14 34.39 -4.35
CA THR A 693 15.23 33.24 -4.35
C THR A 693 15.93 32.02 -3.76
N LEU A 694 15.15 31.16 -3.09
CA LEU A 694 15.63 29.95 -2.43
C LEU A 694 14.59 28.83 -2.54
N GLY A 695 14.96 27.77 -3.25
CA GLY A 695 14.22 26.50 -3.26
C GLY A 695 14.51 25.73 -1.98
N MET A 696 13.54 25.64 -1.08
CA MET A 696 13.71 24.99 0.22
C MET A 696 13.94 23.48 0.10
N ASP A 697 13.37 22.85 -0.93
CA ASP A 697 13.42 21.40 -1.11
C ASP A 697 14.67 20.96 -1.88
N ASN A 698 15.18 21.81 -2.77
CA ASN A 698 16.31 21.47 -3.63
C ASN A 698 17.60 22.25 -3.32
N GLY A 699 17.56 23.22 -2.40
CA GLY A 699 18.71 24.04 -2.00
C GLY A 699 19.24 24.96 -3.10
N VAL A 700 18.48 25.21 -4.16
CA VAL A 700 18.87 26.14 -5.23
C VAL A 700 18.68 27.57 -4.76
N ILE A 701 19.69 28.40 -4.99
CA ILE A 701 19.73 29.82 -4.62
C ILE A 701 19.92 30.64 -5.88
N GLY A 702 19.13 31.70 -6.02
CA GLY A 702 19.30 32.72 -7.06
C GLY A 702 19.46 34.11 -6.45
N VAL A 703 20.33 34.94 -7.04
CA VAL A 703 20.53 36.35 -6.64
C VAL A 703 20.62 37.25 -7.86
N SER A 704 19.98 38.42 -7.84
CA SER A 704 20.04 39.38 -8.94
C SER A 704 21.46 39.92 -9.12
N SER A 705 21.96 39.88 -10.35
CA SER A 705 23.30 40.34 -10.69
C SER A 705 23.38 41.88 -10.63
N PRO A 706 24.43 42.47 -10.04
CA PRO A 706 24.61 43.92 -9.97
C PRO A 706 25.05 44.54 -11.30
N THR A 707 25.45 43.73 -12.29
CA THR A 707 25.86 44.17 -13.63
C THR A 707 24.84 43.70 -14.64
N ASN A 708 24.29 44.61 -15.45
CA ASN A 708 23.54 44.28 -16.67
C ASN A 708 24.48 43.54 -17.63
N GLU A 709 24.66 42.23 -17.45
CA GLU A 709 25.32 41.40 -18.44
C GLU A 709 24.39 41.33 -19.66
N THR A 710 24.88 41.81 -20.79
CA THR A 710 24.17 41.90 -22.07
C THR A 710 23.82 40.54 -22.70
N ASN A 711 23.81 39.43 -21.95
CA ASN A 711 23.44 38.10 -22.44
C ASN A 711 22.89 37.19 -21.32
N GLY A 712 21.58 37.25 -21.05
CA GLY A 712 20.82 36.01 -20.84
C GLY A 712 19.93 35.87 -19.60
N SER A 713 20.37 36.26 -18.41
CA SER A 713 19.53 36.19 -17.18
C SER A 713 19.87 37.29 -16.19
N THR A 714 18.86 37.88 -15.54
CA THR A 714 19.04 38.91 -14.49
C THR A 714 19.54 38.33 -13.18
N MET A 715 19.43 37.01 -12.99
CA MET A 715 19.79 36.26 -11.80
C MET A 715 21.00 35.35 -12.02
N THR A 716 21.86 35.21 -11.01
CA THR A 716 22.91 34.18 -10.91
C THR A 716 22.45 33.07 -9.98
N PHE A 717 22.68 31.80 -10.34
CA PHE A 717 22.25 30.65 -9.55
C PHE A 717 23.40 29.76 -9.07
N ALA A 718 23.22 29.18 -7.89
CA ALA A 718 24.06 28.17 -7.27
C ALA A 718 23.20 27.22 -6.44
N TYR A 719 23.79 26.20 -5.83
CA TYR A 719 23.07 25.27 -4.95
C TYR A 719 23.87 24.87 -3.71
N VAL A 720 23.17 24.39 -2.70
CA VAL A 720 23.75 23.75 -1.52
C VAL A 720 23.72 22.24 -1.69
N ASP A 721 24.77 21.58 -1.22
CA ASP A 721 24.81 20.12 -1.14
C ASP A 721 23.60 19.57 -0.36
N GLN A 722 22.84 18.68 -1.01
CA GLN A 722 21.66 18.01 -0.48
C GLN A 722 21.89 17.36 0.90
N SER A 723 23.10 16.82 1.14
CA SER A 723 23.44 16.20 2.43
C SER A 723 23.54 17.19 3.59
N LYS A 724 23.70 18.49 3.30
CA LYS A 724 23.86 19.59 4.27
C LYS A 724 22.55 20.36 4.52
N LEU A 725 21.55 20.21 3.65
CA LEU A 725 20.22 20.78 3.86
C LEU A 725 19.64 20.33 5.21
N ASN A 726 19.11 21.29 5.97
CA ASN A 726 18.45 21.10 7.28
C ASN A 726 19.30 20.45 8.39
N LYS A 727 20.62 20.22 8.17
CA LYS A 727 21.56 19.72 9.21
C LYS A 727 22.49 20.80 9.72
N SER A 728 23.08 21.61 8.83
CA SER A 728 24.09 22.62 9.18
C SER A 728 23.80 24.01 8.65
N LEU A 729 22.85 24.17 7.71
CA LEU A 729 22.31 25.46 7.29
C LEU A 729 20.84 25.55 7.67
N ASN A 730 20.46 26.63 8.36
CA ASN A 730 19.05 26.94 8.59
C ASN A 730 18.59 27.98 7.56
N MET A 731 18.19 27.48 6.40
CA MET A 731 17.75 28.25 5.22
C MET A 731 16.53 29.16 5.46
N SER A 732 15.88 29.05 6.62
CA SER A 732 14.79 29.94 7.03
C SER A 732 15.27 31.25 7.68
N THR A 733 16.52 31.34 8.13
CA THR A 733 17.00 32.52 8.87
C THR A 733 17.47 33.63 7.93
N LEU A 734 17.16 34.88 8.29
CA LEU A 734 17.59 36.05 7.52
C LEU A 734 19.12 36.17 7.45
N GLU A 735 19.83 35.82 8.52
CA GLU A 735 21.30 35.84 8.57
C GLU A 735 21.92 34.88 7.54
N ASP A 736 21.41 33.63 7.45
CA ASP A 736 21.89 32.68 6.45
C ASP A 736 21.55 33.14 5.03
N LYS A 737 20.35 33.66 4.80
CA LYS A 737 19.96 34.19 3.48
C LYS A 737 20.85 35.38 3.07
N GLN A 738 21.17 36.30 3.98
CA GLN A 738 22.10 37.41 3.74
C GLN A 738 23.52 36.92 3.44
N ARG A 739 24.00 35.92 4.20
CA ARG A 739 25.32 35.32 3.96
C ARG A 739 25.39 34.66 2.60
N MET A 740 24.40 33.83 2.23
CA MET A 740 24.34 33.16 0.93
C MET A 740 24.21 34.15 -0.22
N SER A 741 23.37 35.19 -0.06
CA SER A 741 23.23 36.26 -1.04
C SER A 741 24.59 36.94 -1.32
N LYS A 742 25.36 37.22 -0.26
CA LYS A 742 26.70 37.81 -0.35
C LYS A 742 27.72 36.84 -0.96
N GLU A 743 27.78 35.60 -0.49
CA GLU A 743 28.69 34.55 -1.01
C GLU A 743 28.53 34.38 -2.53
N LEU A 744 27.28 34.26 -3.00
CA LEU A 744 26.99 34.11 -4.43
C LEU A 744 27.36 35.35 -5.23
N SER A 745 27.02 36.53 -4.70
CA SER A 745 27.28 37.82 -5.34
C SER A 745 28.76 38.16 -5.48
N ASP A 746 29.53 37.93 -4.42
CA ASP A 746 30.95 38.27 -4.35
C ASP A 746 31.82 37.14 -4.91
N GLY A 747 31.23 35.98 -5.22
CA GLY A 747 31.96 34.76 -5.58
C GLY A 747 32.87 34.25 -4.45
N THR A 748 32.47 34.50 -3.20
CA THR A 748 33.24 34.17 -2.00
C THR A 748 32.58 33.04 -1.22
N GLY A 749 33.36 32.33 -0.40
CA GLY A 749 32.86 31.22 0.42
C GLY A 749 32.94 29.85 -0.26
N ASN A 750 32.78 28.79 0.53
CA ASN A 750 32.92 27.39 0.10
C ASN A 750 31.62 26.58 0.25
N THR A 751 30.52 27.25 0.61
CA THR A 751 29.25 26.59 0.94
C THR A 751 28.40 26.37 -0.32
N LEU A 752 28.41 27.36 -1.23
CA LEU A 752 27.64 27.33 -2.46
C LEU A 752 28.43 26.65 -3.57
N LEU A 753 27.80 25.67 -4.20
CA LEU A 753 28.36 24.93 -5.32
C LEU A 753 27.84 25.50 -6.64
N LYS A 754 28.76 25.65 -7.59
CA LYS A 754 28.42 26.08 -8.96
C LYS A 754 27.84 24.89 -9.74
N PRO A 755 26.74 25.07 -10.48
CA PRO A 755 26.21 24.01 -11.33
C PRO A 755 27.17 23.74 -12.51
N HIS A 756 26.99 22.59 -13.16
CA HIS A 756 27.65 22.27 -14.41
C HIS A 756 27.09 23.13 -15.54
N LYS A 757 25.78 22.99 -15.79
CA LYS A 757 25.02 23.79 -16.74
C LYS A 757 23.93 24.55 -15.99
N LEU A 758 23.73 25.80 -16.38
CA LEU A 758 22.59 26.62 -15.98
C LEU A 758 21.68 26.79 -17.19
N ILE A 759 20.43 26.38 -17.04
CA ILE A 759 19.36 26.53 -18.01
C ILE A 759 18.37 27.53 -17.43
N VAL A 760 18.14 28.65 -18.12
CA VAL A 760 17.18 29.67 -17.65
C VAL A 760 16.07 29.83 -18.69
N VAL A 761 14.84 29.78 -18.22
CA VAL A 761 13.64 30.08 -19.02
C VAL A 761 13.02 31.36 -18.49
N GLU A 762 13.20 32.43 -19.25
CA GLU A 762 12.67 33.77 -18.95
C GLU A 762 11.96 34.32 -20.20
N ASN A 763 10.76 34.87 -20.04
CA ASN A 763 9.94 35.40 -21.14
C ASN A 763 9.76 34.41 -22.32
N ASN A 764 9.54 33.13 -21.99
CA ASN A 764 9.45 32.01 -22.94
C ASN A 764 10.72 31.80 -23.81
N GLN A 765 11.86 32.37 -23.41
CA GLN A 765 13.15 32.10 -24.05
C GLN A 765 14.00 31.23 -23.16
N LEU A 766 14.48 30.12 -23.72
CA LEU A 766 15.40 29.21 -23.07
C LEU A 766 16.83 29.60 -23.42
N THR A 767 17.67 29.79 -22.40
CA THR A 767 19.11 30.04 -22.53
C THR A 767 19.89 28.99 -21.75
N GLU A 768 21.03 28.55 -22.30
CA GLU A 768 21.90 27.56 -21.65
C GLU A 768 23.33 28.09 -21.56
N LYS A 769 23.98 27.88 -20.41
CA LYS A 769 25.38 28.24 -20.18
C LYS A 769 26.08 27.19 -19.35
N ILE A 770 27.25 26.75 -19.81
CA ILE A 770 28.16 25.95 -18.99
C ILE A 770 28.82 26.88 -17.96
N VAL A 771 28.65 26.55 -16.67
CA VAL A 771 29.14 27.32 -15.53
C VAL A 771 30.38 26.68 -14.91
N ASN A 772 30.41 25.36 -14.75
CA ASN A 772 31.54 24.63 -14.17
C ASN A 772 31.64 23.17 -14.66
N ASN A 773 32.60 22.87 -15.54
CA ASN A 773 32.82 21.52 -16.09
C ASN A 773 33.08 20.40 -15.05
N ASN A 774 33.47 20.76 -13.82
CA ASN A 774 33.78 19.78 -12.76
C ASN A 774 32.60 19.49 -11.83
N SER A 775 31.44 20.12 -12.07
CA SER A 775 30.24 19.88 -11.27
C SER A 775 29.44 18.69 -11.82
N ASN A 776 28.77 17.96 -10.92
CA ASN A 776 27.95 16.81 -11.28
C ASN A 776 26.45 17.15 -11.29
N MET A 777 26.07 18.40 -10.95
CA MET A 777 24.68 18.84 -10.89
C MET A 777 24.47 20.05 -11.77
N SER A 778 23.33 20.12 -12.42
CA SER A 778 22.87 21.23 -13.24
C SER A 778 21.59 21.83 -12.68
N ILE A 779 21.34 23.08 -13.04
CA ILE A 779 20.17 23.84 -12.57
C ILE A 779 19.36 24.26 -13.79
N MET A 780 18.05 24.03 -13.71
CA MET A 780 17.07 24.70 -14.53
C MET A 780 16.27 25.67 -13.67
N ALA A 781 16.15 26.92 -14.10
CA ALA A 781 15.37 27.95 -13.43
C ALA A 781 14.33 28.49 -14.41
N ILE A 782 13.05 28.31 -14.09
CA ILE A 782 11.92 28.76 -14.90
C ILE A 782 11.23 29.90 -14.16
N HIS A 783 11.31 31.10 -14.72
CA HIS A 783 10.65 32.29 -14.19
C HIS A 783 9.14 32.22 -14.46
N GLN A 784 8.34 32.33 -13.40
CA GLN A 784 6.89 32.25 -13.45
C GLN A 784 6.25 33.64 -13.57
N ASN A 785 5.00 33.69 -14.03
CA ASN A 785 4.28 34.96 -14.23
C ASN A 785 3.99 35.73 -12.93
N ASP A 786 3.95 35.05 -11.79
CA ASP A 786 3.77 35.65 -10.47
C ASP A 786 5.10 36.18 -9.87
N GLY A 787 6.19 36.11 -10.64
CA GLY A 787 7.53 36.50 -10.21
C GLY A 787 8.25 35.43 -9.40
N SER A 788 7.66 34.25 -9.16
CA SER A 788 8.35 33.14 -8.51
C SER A 788 9.26 32.40 -9.50
N TYR A 789 10.13 31.53 -8.99
CA TYR A 789 10.92 30.60 -9.81
C TYR A 789 10.55 29.16 -9.48
N PHE A 790 10.26 28.38 -10.51
CA PHE A 790 10.31 26.92 -10.44
C PHE A 790 11.73 26.49 -10.78
N THR A 791 12.41 25.84 -9.85
CA THR A 791 13.79 25.41 -10.02
C THR A 791 13.90 23.90 -10.00
N VAL A 792 14.77 23.35 -10.82
CA VAL A 792 15.09 21.93 -10.83
C VAL A 792 16.60 21.79 -10.73
N LEU A 793 17.07 21.18 -9.65
CA LEU A 793 18.46 20.73 -9.51
C LEU A 793 18.50 19.28 -9.98
N PHE A 794 19.44 18.89 -10.85
CA PHE A 794 19.46 17.52 -11.38
C PHE A 794 20.86 17.08 -11.79
N ASP A 795 21.09 15.77 -11.86
CA ASP A 795 22.38 15.21 -12.27
C ASP A 795 22.76 15.64 -13.69
N SER A 796 24.01 16.06 -13.90
CA SER A 796 24.49 16.55 -15.21
C SER A 796 24.39 15.50 -16.32
N HIS A 797 24.37 14.22 -15.96
CA HIS A 797 24.11 13.11 -16.88
C HIS A 797 22.75 13.22 -17.60
N LEU A 798 21.77 13.87 -16.97
CA LEU A 798 20.40 13.97 -17.48
C LEU A 798 20.13 15.20 -18.35
N GLU A 799 21.12 16.09 -18.55
CA GLU A 799 20.95 17.37 -19.27
C GLU A 799 20.38 17.24 -20.68
N GLU A 800 20.81 16.23 -21.40
CA GLU A 800 20.38 15.97 -22.78
C GLU A 800 19.56 14.68 -22.89
N SER A 801 19.11 14.13 -21.76
CA SER A 801 18.21 12.98 -21.73
C SER A 801 16.89 13.31 -22.44
N LEU A 802 16.24 12.31 -23.02
CA LEU A 802 14.95 12.48 -23.67
C LEU A 802 13.93 13.13 -22.73
N PHE A 803 13.87 12.70 -21.47
CA PHE A 803 12.95 13.27 -20.50
C PHE A 803 13.19 14.78 -20.32
N THR A 804 14.44 15.21 -20.13
CA THR A 804 14.77 16.64 -20.03
C THR A 804 14.40 17.40 -21.30
N LYS A 805 14.74 16.86 -22.49
CA LYS A 805 14.44 17.52 -23.76
C LYS A 805 12.94 17.72 -23.96
N LEU A 806 12.12 16.70 -23.69
CA LEU A 806 10.68 16.76 -23.91
C LEU A 806 9.96 17.53 -22.80
N TYR A 807 10.14 17.12 -21.55
CA TYR A 807 9.36 17.63 -20.43
C TYR A 807 9.86 18.99 -19.94
N LEU A 808 11.16 19.12 -19.67
CA LEU A 808 11.72 20.35 -19.10
C LEU A 808 11.99 21.42 -20.17
N LYS A 809 12.57 21.04 -21.31
CA LYS A 809 12.88 21.95 -22.44
C LYS A 809 11.73 22.07 -23.46
N SER A 810 10.54 21.55 -23.15
CA SER A 810 9.33 21.66 -23.98
C SER A 810 9.53 21.16 -25.43
N GLY A 811 10.38 20.16 -25.65
CA GLY A 811 10.66 19.57 -26.97
C GLY A 811 11.40 20.49 -27.94
N LEU A 812 12.14 21.48 -27.46
CA LEU A 812 12.97 22.29 -28.35
C LEU A 812 14.01 21.43 -29.09
N ASN A 813 14.04 21.55 -30.41
CA ASN A 813 14.95 20.85 -31.33
C ASN A 813 14.82 19.32 -31.38
N VAL A 814 13.70 18.74 -30.94
CA VAL A 814 13.44 17.30 -31.14
C VAL A 814 12.77 17.03 -32.49
N THR A 815 13.11 15.92 -33.12
CA THR A 815 12.64 15.60 -34.50
C THR A 815 11.79 14.35 -34.59
N ARG A 816 11.80 13.52 -33.55
CA ARG A 816 11.09 12.24 -33.48
C ARG A 816 9.85 12.28 -32.59
N PHE A 817 9.62 13.37 -31.87
CA PHE A 817 8.54 13.50 -30.90
C PHE A 817 7.77 14.79 -31.19
N ASN A 818 6.47 14.68 -31.37
CA ASN A 818 5.60 15.84 -31.60
C ASN A 818 4.61 15.97 -30.45
N MET A 819 4.61 17.11 -29.76
CA MET A 819 3.65 17.35 -28.70
C MET A 819 2.25 17.52 -29.32
N THR A 820 1.31 16.68 -28.92
CA THR A 820 -0.06 16.69 -29.46
C THR A 820 -1.09 17.22 -28.47
N HIS A 821 -0.79 17.14 -27.18
CA HIS A 821 -1.63 17.65 -26.11
C HIS A 821 -0.80 17.95 -24.86
N SER A 822 -1.28 18.89 -24.04
CA SER A 822 -0.68 19.22 -22.76
C SER A 822 -1.73 19.76 -21.80
N GLU A 823 -1.62 19.38 -20.55
CA GLU A 823 -2.33 19.95 -19.41
C GLU A 823 -1.26 20.39 -18.38
N PRO A 824 -1.61 21.18 -17.34
CA PRO A 824 -0.66 21.54 -16.29
C PRO A 824 0.10 20.32 -15.75
N GLY A 825 1.42 20.33 -15.91
CA GLY A 825 2.30 19.26 -15.44
C GLY A 825 2.32 17.99 -16.31
N ILE A 826 1.58 17.91 -17.42
CA ILE A 826 1.43 16.71 -18.24
C ILE A 826 1.60 17.04 -19.73
N SER A 827 2.33 16.19 -20.46
CA SER A 827 2.51 16.33 -21.91
C SER A 827 2.38 14.99 -22.63
N VAL A 828 1.72 15.03 -23.79
CA VAL A 828 1.50 13.87 -24.66
C VAL A 828 2.28 14.08 -25.96
N TRP A 829 3.07 13.07 -26.33
CA TRP A 829 3.97 13.13 -27.48
C TRP A 829 3.71 11.97 -28.44
N ASP A 830 3.36 12.31 -29.68
CA ASP A 830 3.33 11.34 -30.78
C ASP A 830 4.76 10.97 -31.17
N VAL A 831 5.04 9.66 -31.19
CA VAL A 831 6.35 9.13 -31.57
C VAL A 831 6.40 8.87 -33.07
N SER A 832 7.28 9.59 -33.77
CA SER A 832 7.48 9.48 -35.22
C SER A 832 8.58 8.48 -35.54
N GLU A 833 8.28 7.53 -36.43
CA GLU A 833 9.24 6.51 -36.88
C GLU A 833 10.41 7.10 -37.67
N TYR A 834 10.15 8.15 -38.46
CA TYR A 834 11.12 8.89 -39.25
C TYR A 834 11.17 10.35 -38.79
N ALA A 835 12.31 11.03 -38.96
CA ALA A 835 12.43 12.43 -38.57
C ALA A 835 11.43 13.29 -39.36
N ASN A 836 10.63 14.10 -38.68
CA ASN A 836 9.73 15.04 -39.34
C ASN A 836 10.55 16.17 -39.96
N THR A 837 10.63 16.20 -41.29
CA THR A 837 11.30 17.26 -42.06
C THR A 837 10.54 18.60 -42.03
N THR A 838 9.39 18.66 -41.35
CA THR A 838 8.45 19.80 -41.36
C THR A 838 8.44 20.64 -40.07
N ALA A 839 9.20 20.29 -39.03
CA ALA A 839 9.15 21.01 -37.74
C ALA A 839 9.84 22.39 -37.73
N ASN A 840 10.46 22.84 -38.83
CA ASN A 840 11.21 24.11 -38.88
C ASN A 840 10.46 25.31 -39.48
N SER A 841 9.13 25.28 -39.56
CA SER A 841 8.38 26.49 -39.95
C SER A 841 6.93 26.47 -39.46
N THR A 842 6.66 26.87 -38.22
CA THR A 842 5.57 27.81 -37.80
C THR A 842 5.26 27.72 -36.30
N THR A 843 5.94 28.55 -35.50
CA THR A 843 5.39 29.11 -34.24
C THR A 843 5.88 30.54 -34.11
N ASN A 844 5.47 31.37 -35.09
CA ASN A 844 5.41 32.82 -34.96
C ASN A 844 4.01 33.24 -35.45
N SER A 845 2.99 32.98 -34.64
CA SER A 845 1.73 33.71 -34.76
C SER A 845 1.18 33.97 -33.36
N SER A 846 1.42 35.20 -32.93
CA SER A 846 0.74 35.90 -31.85
C SER A 846 -0.79 35.73 -31.93
N THR A 847 -1.39 35.09 -30.94
CA THR A 847 -2.80 35.32 -30.60
C THR A 847 -2.92 36.66 -29.86
N ASN A 848 -2.97 37.75 -30.62
CA ASN A 848 -3.43 39.05 -30.12
C ASN A 848 -4.93 38.98 -29.85
N GLY A 849 -5.31 38.61 -28.63
CA GLY A 849 -6.65 38.84 -28.09
C GLY A 849 -6.76 40.26 -27.53
N THR A 850 -6.94 41.26 -28.39
CA THR A 850 -7.31 42.62 -27.97
C THR A 850 -8.83 42.74 -27.90
N ASN A 851 -9.37 42.67 -26.68
CA ASN A 851 -10.71 43.18 -26.37
C ASN A 851 -10.66 44.71 -26.45
N VAL A 852 -11.22 45.28 -27.52
CA VAL A 852 -11.54 46.72 -27.59
C VAL A 852 -13.06 46.86 -27.62
N GLN A 853 -13.59 47.33 -26.51
CA GLN A 853 -14.90 47.96 -26.42
C GLN A 853 -15.04 49.06 -27.49
N THR A 854 -16.11 49.02 -28.27
CA THR A 854 -16.64 50.22 -28.92
C THR A 854 -18.11 50.35 -28.58
N ASN A 855 -18.38 51.29 -27.66
CA ASN A 855 -19.65 51.99 -27.57
C ASN A 855 -19.81 52.82 -28.85
N THR A 856 -20.94 52.66 -29.54
CA THR A 856 -21.55 53.76 -30.29
C THR A 856 -23.04 53.81 -30.00
N SER A 857 -23.42 54.95 -29.43
CA SER A 857 -24.75 55.49 -29.28
C SER A 857 -25.52 55.59 -30.60
N THR A 858 -26.71 55.01 -30.63
CA THR A 858 -28.02 55.67 -30.89
C THR A 858 -29.13 54.75 -30.46
#